data_AF-A0A2A7UTT6-F1
#
_entry.id   AF-A0A2A7UTT6-F1
#
_cell.length_a   1.000
_cell.length_b   1.000
_cell.length_c   1.000
_cell.angle_alpha   90.00
_cell.angle_beta   90.00
_cell.angle_gamma   90.00
#
_symmetry.space_group_name_H-M   'P 1'
#
loop_
_entity.id
_entity.type
_entity.pdbx_description
1 polymer ?
#
loop_
_entity_poly.entity_id
_entity_poly.type
_entity_poly.pdbx_seq_one_letter_code
_entity_poly.pdbx_strand_id
1 'polypeptide(L)'
;MPTYALLLAHDEYPSSTTAWPARPAASGSPCDGWAEWFDHTPLLFSLLMGDAQHLPTLVPCSAYGDNEGLSSLAAPMDGVKARWQWLKSQMEPLPAHWPEAQRRQWQDIDQAITTSTRRWLLLDCATLCPHDFDEPAYTAFLQAQRDQCLLWDCSTTGLPEVLHSLLQSPAAQLGWWSPSVVARTEPVERDISDDWPAWLSEHYEERYHGAWEEELEAYVVMPKLHPHTGLPCQTEQEREHWPVGLVTPYGRWLLHPDAGALGAFASGNCINLVYPPERPGQAERHGIQDANGLWLLTPDQGYPEAWALTPYLIKSQAADGSDTLLRLSDLAVLYSGLKEIELSHDDGLIRARRSDDIMLLLDATGQPLFDSTFSHVLNFNPKNGLAVAFQRQRPGDRSSPLREGVVHRSGVLRVPCAFAQIERGFNDSPPKVFPGGKLLAYSPEGQPHVFSTKGQLLSAPALWCPPLARIVQKNALLAGMGSGPEAEMGWFSLKDFSFTPTGETWGEVTEALRSNLTGTSELEVRVLRRSDLVDAEDTDWMQDVARILCLGDTGAGDALAERWRDAVAHPDPDDFGWDTEDPDFDPDTLELYGDDNDLTLYWQHLLAIAPQFAQLDWKDADGLAGSQWLPGTRDWQWDRATQGDGMQDGLDSLAQHLGTQQLALLQLRTDSDCLRFAVVRQDDAAPLLERLSQAAVGAWVHEV
;
A
#
# COMPACT_ATOMS: atom_id res chain seq x y z
N MET A 1 -5.48 0.82 -12.30
CA MET A 1 -4.94 0.92 -13.67
C MET A 1 -4.53 2.35 -13.93
N PRO A 2 -3.29 2.57 -14.40
CA PRO A 2 -2.78 3.88 -14.76
C PRO A 2 -3.61 4.45 -15.90
N THR A 3 -3.81 5.78 -15.90
CA THR A 3 -4.46 6.47 -17.01
C THR A 3 -3.40 6.90 -18.03
N TYR A 4 -3.67 6.73 -19.32
CA TYR A 4 -2.66 6.95 -20.36
C TYR A 4 -3.23 7.39 -21.71
N ALA A 5 -2.36 8.02 -22.50
CA ALA A 5 -2.53 8.23 -23.93
C ALA A 5 -1.54 7.35 -24.72
N LEU A 6 -2.00 6.70 -25.79
CA LEU A 6 -1.20 5.87 -26.69
C LEU A 6 -1.25 6.40 -28.12
N LEU A 7 -0.12 6.37 -28.80
CA LEU A 7 -0.03 6.48 -30.26
C LEU A 7 0.19 5.10 -30.88
N LEU A 8 -0.68 4.75 -31.82
CA LEU A 8 -0.64 3.49 -32.56
C LEU A 8 -0.73 3.77 -34.06
N ALA A 9 0.14 3.19 -34.87
CA ALA A 9 0.09 3.33 -36.32
C ALA A 9 -0.46 2.06 -36.97
N HIS A 10 -1.45 2.20 -37.86
CA HIS A 10 -2.24 1.09 -38.38
C HIS A 10 -2.40 1.14 -39.90
N ASP A 11 -2.52 -0.02 -40.55
CA ASP A 11 -2.77 -0.11 -42.00
C ASP A 11 -4.22 0.17 -42.39
N GLU A 12 -5.15 -0.27 -41.55
CA GLU A 12 -6.59 -0.09 -41.74
C GLU A 12 -7.10 1.15 -41.01
N TYR A 13 -8.19 1.72 -41.51
CA TYR A 13 -8.91 2.76 -40.80
C TYR A 13 -9.57 2.17 -39.54
N PRO A 14 -9.38 2.75 -38.34
CA PRO A 14 -9.97 2.23 -37.11
C PRO A 14 -11.50 2.11 -37.19
N SER A 15 -12.00 0.96 -36.74
CA SER A 15 -13.40 0.57 -36.78
C SER A 15 -13.71 -0.43 -35.66
N SER A 16 -14.99 -0.76 -35.47
CA SER A 16 -15.45 -1.75 -34.50
C SER A 16 -14.94 -3.18 -34.74
N THR A 17 -14.31 -3.44 -35.89
CA THR A 17 -13.77 -4.76 -36.25
C THR A 17 -12.28 -4.75 -36.55
N THR A 18 -11.59 -3.63 -36.31
CA THR A 18 -10.15 -3.52 -36.59
C THR A 18 -9.37 -4.46 -35.65
N ALA A 19 -8.36 -5.17 -36.15
CA ALA A 19 -7.59 -6.08 -35.29
C ALA A 19 -6.47 -5.32 -34.57
N TRP A 20 -6.44 -5.37 -33.24
CA TRP A 20 -5.37 -4.81 -32.41
C TRP A 20 -4.49 -5.95 -31.88
N PRO A 21 -3.27 -6.12 -32.41
CA PRO A 21 -2.39 -7.21 -31.97
C PRO A 21 -1.75 -6.88 -30.62
N ALA A 22 -1.75 -7.84 -29.71
CA ALA A 22 -1.20 -7.77 -28.35
C ALA A 22 0.32 -7.58 -28.24
N ARG A 23 1.05 -8.01 -29.27
CA ARG A 23 2.52 -8.14 -29.22
C ARG A 23 3.14 -7.48 -30.45
N PRO A 24 4.33 -6.88 -30.32
CA PRO A 24 5.09 -6.44 -31.48
C PRO A 24 5.43 -7.67 -32.31
N ALA A 25 4.79 -7.87 -33.46
CA ALA A 25 5.08 -9.03 -34.30
C ALA A 25 6.44 -8.85 -34.99
N ALA A 26 7.25 -9.90 -35.00
CA ALA A 26 8.58 -9.94 -35.64
C ALA A 26 8.56 -9.67 -37.16
N SER A 27 7.39 -9.68 -37.82
CA SER A 27 7.11 -9.08 -39.12
C SER A 27 5.64 -9.31 -39.48
N GLY A 28 4.93 -8.30 -40.01
CA GLY A 28 3.58 -8.48 -40.61
C GLY A 28 2.38 -8.18 -39.71
N SER A 29 2.58 -7.60 -38.51
CA SER A 29 1.49 -6.99 -37.73
C SER A 29 0.82 -5.87 -38.55
N PRO A 30 -0.51 -5.67 -38.51
CA PRO A 30 -1.18 -4.51 -39.11
C PRO A 30 -1.04 -3.23 -38.28
N CYS A 31 -0.54 -3.34 -37.04
CA CYS A 31 -0.39 -2.26 -36.06
C CYS A 31 1.05 -2.16 -35.52
N ASP A 32 1.54 -0.95 -35.34
CA ASP A 32 2.77 -0.64 -34.60
C ASP A 32 2.43 0.24 -33.40
N GLY A 33 2.91 -0.15 -32.20
CA GLY A 33 2.96 0.76 -31.06
C GLY A 33 4.02 1.83 -31.31
N TRP A 34 3.70 3.11 -31.04
CA TRP A 34 4.66 4.21 -31.24
C TRP A 34 5.08 4.86 -29.94
N ALA A 35 4.11 5.32 -29.15
CA ALA A 35 4.42 6.07 -27.96
C ALA A 35 3.31 6.01 -26.92
N GLU A 36 3.68 6.16 -25.65
CA GLU A 36 2.73 6.28 -24.54
C GLU A 36 3.08 7.45 -23.63
N TRP A 37 2.09 7.88 -22.85
CA TRP A 37 2.27 8.86 -21.80
C TRP A 37 1.17 8.73 -20.74
N PHE A 38 1.51 8.89 -19.46
CA PHE A 38 0.53 8.81 -18.38
C PHE A 38 -0.15 10.15 -18.08
N ASP A 39 -1.36 10.06 -17.54
CA ASP A 39 -2.19 11.13 -16.96
C ASP A 39 -2.73 12.21 -17.90
N HIS A 40 -2.12 12.42 -19.07
CA HIS A 40 -2.58 13.38 -20.07
C HIS A 40 -2.07 13.08 -21.47
N THR A 41 -2.61 13.79 -22.46
CA THR A 41 -2.12 13.78 -23.85
C THR A 41 -0.98 14.81 -24.02
N PRO A 42 0.25 14.40 -24.38
CA PRO A 42 1.34 15.33 -24.73
C PRO A 42 1.00 16.19 -25.95
N LEU A 43 1.55 17.41 -26.01
CA LEU A 43 1.31 18.29 -27.15
C LEU A 43 1.79 17.71 -28.49
N LEU A 44 2.89 16.94 -28.50
CA LEU A 44 3.34 16.29 -29.73
C LEU A 44 2.28 15.31 -30.26
N PHE A 45 1.59 14.57 -29.38
CA PHE A 45 0.58 13.61 -29.81
C PHE A 45 -0.57 14.34 -30.49
N SER A 46 -1.12 15.37 -29.84
CA SER A 46 -2.21 16.18 -30.41
C SER A 46 -1.81 16.85 -31.74
N LEU A 47 -0.60 17.40 -31.82
CA LEU A 47 -0.09 18.01 -33.06
C LEU A 47 0.05 17.00 -34.21
N LEU A 48 0.48 15.77 -33.92
CA LEU A 48 0.54 14.73 -34.94
C LEU A 48 -0.85 14.32 -35.42
N MET A 49 -1.88 14.40 -34.57
CA MET A 49 -3.25 14.06 -34.93
C MET A 49 -3.91 15.07 -35.89
N GLY A 50 -3.69 16.37 -35.72
CA GLY A 50 -4.32 17.36 -36.60
C GLY A 50 -3.87 18.79 -36.41
N ASP A 51 -4.50 19.68 -37.15
CA ASP A 51 -4.36 21.13 -37.08
C ASP A 51 -5.70 21.82 -37.40
N ALA A 52 -5.74 23.15 -37.35
CA ALA A 52 -6.96 23.93 -37.58
C ALA A 52 -7.60 23.70 -38.97
N GLN A 53 -6.84 23.21 -39.96
CA GLN A 53 -7.34 22.92 -41.31
C GLN A 53 -7.70 21.44 -41.49
N HIS A 54 -7.05 20.55 -40.76
CA HIS A 54 -7.16 19.09 -40.88
C HIS A 54 -7.35 18.46 -39.49
N LEU A 55 -8.59 18.50 -39.01
CA LEU A 55 -8.94 17.88 -37.73
C LEU A 55 -8.98 16.34 -37.83
N PRO A 56 -8.58 15.62 -36.78
CA PRO A 56 -8.73 14.16 -36.73
C PRO A 56 -10.21 13.75 -36.69
N THR A 57 -10.48 12.50 -37.04
CA THR A 57 -11.82 11.90 -36.96
C THR A 57 -12.00 11.16 -35.65
N LEU A 58 -13.20 11.23 -35.07
CA LEU A 58 -13.58 10.38 -33.94
C LEU A 58 -13.90 9.00 -34.49
N VAL A 59 -13.33 7.96 -33.89
CA VAL A 59 -13.45 6.58 -34.35
C VAL A 59 -13.70 5.63 -33.17
N PRO A 60 -14.40 4.52 -33.40
CA PRO A 60 -14.44 3.44 -32.43
C PRO A 60 -13.12 2.66 -32.42
N CYS A 61 -12.84 2.01 -31.28
CA CYS A 61 -11.70 1.13 -31.09
C CYS A 61 -12.17 -0.23 -30.56
N SER A 62 -11.92 -1.27 -31.35
CA SER A 62 -12.23 -2.67 -31.06
C SER A 62 -11.33 -3.33 -30.00
N ALA A 63 -10.36 -2.61 -29.43
CA ALA A 63 -9.62 -3.08 -28.25
C ALA A 63 -10.52 -3.15 -27.01
N TYR A 64 -11.64 -2.43 -27.01
CA TYR A 64 -12.57 -2.37 -25.89
C TYR A 64 -13.77 -3.30 -26.07
N GLY A 65 -14.38 -3.70 -24.95
CA GLY A 65 -15.58 -4.55 -24.94
C GLY A 65 -16.80 -3.89 -25.61
N ASP A 66 -16.94 -2.56 -25.50
CA ASP A 66 -17.82 -1.77 -26.36
C ASP A 66 -17.02 -1.30 -27.58
N ASN A 67 -17.16 -2.02 -28.68
CA ASN A 67 -16.45 -1.75 -29.92
C ASN A 67 -17.21 -0.82 -30.87
N GLU A 68 -18.45 -0.41 -30.56
CA GLU A 68 -19.23 0.50 -31.40
C GLU A 68 -19.14 1.96 -30.91
N GLY A 69 -18.90 2.17 -29.62
CA GLY A 69 -18.67 3.49 -29.02
C GLY A 69 -17.45 4.21 -29.59
N LEU A 70 -17.55 5.53 -29.80
CA LEU A 70 -16.42 6.36 -30.20
C LEU A 70 -15.45 6.49 -29.03
N SER A 71 -14.25 5.95 -29.17
CA SER A 71 -13.27 5.87 -28.08
C SER A 71 -11.93 6.52 -28.38
N SER A 72 -11.63 6.83 -29.65
CA SER A 72 -10.29 7.28 -30.06
C SER A 72 -10.33 8.31 -31.21
N LEU A 73 -9.16 8.88 -31.55
CA LEU A 73 -8.99 9.81 -32.67
C LEU A 73 -8.11 9.21 -33.77
N ALA A 74 -8.46 9.39 -35.04
CA ALA A 74 -7.68 8.91 -36.18
C ALA A 74 -7.23 10.03 -37.13
N ALA A 75 -6.03 9.88 -37.69
CA ALA A 75 -5.46 10.80 -38.67
C ALA A 75 -4.75 10.03 -39.82
N PRO A 76 -4.86 10.50 -41.07
CA PRO A 76 -4.15 9.86 -42.19
C PRO A 76 -2.64 10.12 -42.08
N MET A 77 -1.83 9.08 -42.31
CA MET A 77 -0.38 9.13 -42.11
C MET A 77 0.32 10.17 -43.01
N ASP A 78 -0.18 10.42 -44.22
CA ASP A 78 0.35 11.49 -45.07
C ASP A 78 0.23 12.87 -44.42
N GLY A 79 -0.89 13.12 -43.73
CA GLY A 79 -1.09 14.34 -42.94
C GLY A 79 -0.18 14.41 -41.72
N VAL A 80 0.01 13.28 -41.03
CA VAL A 80 0.95 13.17 -39.89
C VAL A 80 2.36 13.54 -40.32
N LYS A 81 2.84 12.96 -41.43
CA LYS A 81 4.16 13.24 -42.00
C LYS A 81 4.31 14.70 -42.40
N ALA A 82 3.28 15.31 -43.00
CA ALA A 82 3.29 16.72 -43.38
C ALA A 82 3.41 17.64 -42.15
N ARG A 83 2.62 17.39 -41.10
CA ARG A 83 2.68 18.15 -39.83
C ARG A 83 4.02 17.99 -39.12
N TRP A 84 4.58 16.78 -39.12
CA TRP A 84 5.91 16.52 -38.59
C TRP A 84 7.01 17.30 -39.34
N GLN A 85 6.99 17.30 -40.67
CA GLN A 85 7.95 18.09 -41.46
C GLN A 85 7.80 19.59 -41.23
N TRP A 86 6.56 20.09 -41.09
CA TRP A 86 6.33 21.47 -40.69
C TRP A 86 6.96 21.76 -39.32
N LEU A 87 6.68 20.94 -38.30
CA LEU A 87 7.22 21.13 -36.95
C LEU A 87 8.75 21.17 -36.95
N LYS A 88 9.39 20.21 -37.64
CA LYS A 88 10.85 20.19 -37.80
C LYS A 88 11.37 21.49 -38.40
N SER A 89 10.72 22.00 -39.46
CA SER A 89 11.13 23.26 -40.08
C SER A 89 11.01 24.48 -39.16
N GLN A 90 10.15 24.42 -38.14
CA GLN A 90 9.98 25.50 -37.15
C GLN A 90 10.93 25.36 -35.95
N MET A 91 11.32 24.13 -35.60
CA MET A 91 12.12 23.85 -34.42
C MET A 91 13.62 23.66 -34.72
N GLU A 92 14.01 23.31 -35.94
CA GLU A 92 15.41 23.08 -36.29
C GLU A 92 16.12 24.38 -36.73
N PRO A 93 17.35 24.63 -36.24
CA PRO A 93 18.15 23.79 -35.34
C PRO A 93 17.59 23.77 -33.91
N LEU A 94 17.59 22.58 -33.30
CA LEU A 94 17.05 22.38 -31.95
C LEU A 94 17.74 23.29 -30.91
N PRO A 95 17.02 23.71 -29.85
CA PRO A 95 17.61 24.56 -28.82
C PRO A 95 18.84 23.94 -28.17
N ALA A 96 19.87 24.77 -27.94
CA ALA A 96 21.15 24.31 -27.38
C ALA A 96 21.00 23.68 -25.97
N HIS A 97 20.03 24.15 -25.19
CA HIS A 97 19.76 23.69 -23.82
C HIS A 97 19.08 22.31 -23.75
N TRP A 98 18.64 21.74 -24.87
CA TRP A 98 18.09 20.38 -24.85
C TRP A 98 19.17 19.40 -24.41
N PRO A 99 18.89 18.46 -23.50
CA PRO A 99 19.85 17.42 -23.17
C PRO A 99 20.03 16.45 -24.36
N GLU A 100 21.15 15.71 -24.36
CA GLU A 100 21.50 14.81 -25.47
C GLU A 100 20.46 13.70 -25.66
N ALA A 101 19.91 13.16 -24.57
CA ALA A 101 18.87 12.14 -24.61
C ALA A 101 17.63 12.61 -25.39
N GLN A 102 17.15 13.84 -25.16
CA GLN A 102 15.99 14.39 -25.88
C GLN A 102 16.32 14.71 -27.34
N ARG A 103 17.55 15.14 -27.65
CA ARG A 103 17.98 15.31 -29.05
C ARG A 103 18.03 13.98 -29.80
N ARG A 104 18.47 12.90 -29.14
CA ARG A 104 18.45 11.56 -29.70
C ARG A 104 17.01 11.07 -29.90
N GLN A 105 16.16 11.24 -28.87
CA GLN A 105 14.75 10.93 -28.96
C GLN A 105 14.07 11.65 -30.13
N TRP A 106 14.37 12.93 -30.36
CA TRP A 106 13.86 13.67 -31.53
C TRP A 106 14.23 13.02 -32.87
N GLN A 107 15.44 12.49 -32.99
CA GLN A 107 15.89 11.76 -34.18
C GLN A 107 15.18 10.40 -34.32
N ASP A 108 14.99 9.69 -33.20
CA ASP A 108 14.29 8.41 -33.18
C ASP A 108 12.81 8.59 -33.59
N ILE A 109 12.17 9.67 -33.12
CA ILE A 109 10.82 10.09 -33.53
C ILE A 109 10.78 10.39 -35.02
N ASP A 110 11.75 11.17 -35.54
CA ASP A 110 11.85 11.48 -36.97
C ASP A 110 11.93 10.21 -37.81
N GLN A 111 12.76 9.26 -37.39
CA GLN A 111 12.91 7.99 -38.07
C GLN A 111 11.61 7.18 -38.04
N ALA A 112 10.98 7.04 -36.88
CA ALA A 112 9.72 6.29 -36.73
C ALA A 112 8.62 6.85 -37.65
N ILE A 113 8.42 8.17 -37.65
CA ILE A 113 7.39 8.82 -38.46
C ILE A 113 7.72 8.74 -39.95
N THR A 114 8.93 9.12 -40.36
CA THR A 114 9.27 9.25 -41.79
C THR A 114 9.34 7.90 -42.51
N THR A 115 9.83 6.86 -41.84
CA THR A 115 9.97 5.52 -42.42
C THR A 115 8.71 4.67 -42.34
N SER A 116 7.70 5.08 -41.56
CA SER A 116 6.47 4.31 -41.42
C SER A 116 5.78 4.06 -42.76
N THR A 117 5.37 2.82 -42.98
CA THR A 117 4.57 2.38 -44.14
C THR A 117 3.08 2.28 -43.83
N ARG A 118 2.67 2.60 -42.59
CA ARG A 118 1.28 2.53 -42.13
C ARG A 118 0.44 3.65 -42.77
N ARG A 119 -0.87 3.48 -42.77
CA ARG A 119 -1.80 4.41 -43.43
C ARG A 119 -2.47 5.38 -42.46
N TRP A 120 -2.61 5.00 -41.20
CA TRP A 120 -3.33 5.74 -40.18
C TRP A 120 -2.51 5.85 -38.90
N LEU A 121 -2.68 6.95 -38.19
CA LEU A 121 -2.28 7.12 -36.79
C LEU A 121 -3.55 7.18 -35.95
N LEU A 122 -3.55 6.44 -34.86
CA LEU A 122 -4.58 6.46 -33.82
C LEU A 122 -3.98 7.07 -32.56
N LEU A 123 -4.74 7.97 -31.93
CA LEU A 123 -4.55 8.39 -30.55
C LEU A 123 -5.64 7.72 -29.71
N ASP A 124 -5.23 6.77 -28.89
CA ASP A 124 -6.09 6.19 -27.86
C ASP A 124 -5.86 6.93 -26.54
N CYS A 125 -6.91 7.54 -26.02
CA CYS A 125 -6.88 8.31 -24.78
C CYS A 125 -8.08 7.94 -23.89
N ALA A 126 -8.64 6.75 -24.08
CA ALA A 126 -9.89 6.37 -23.42
C ALA A 126 -9.74 6.29 -21.90
N THR A 127 -8.61 5.76 -21.42
CA THR A 127 -8.34 5.60 -19.99
C THR A 127 -8.13 6.92 -19.25
N LEU A 128 -7.92 8.04 -19.97
CA LEU A 128 -7.88 9.38 -19.38
C LEU A 128 -9.27 9.91 -18.98
N CYS A 129 -10.35 9.30 -19.50
CA CYS A 129 -11.71 9.68 -19.16
C CYS A 129 -12.35 8.65 -18.22
N PRO A 130 -12.82 9.05 -17.02
CA PRO A 130 -13.43 8.11 -16.08
C PRO A 130 -14.88 7.75 -16.41
N HIS A 131 -15.43 8.25 -17.51
CA HIS A 131 -16.82 8.06 -17.92
C HIS A 131 -16.95 6.90 -18.92
N ASP A 132 -18.09 6.21 -18.91
CA ASP A 132 -18.39 5.17 -19.90
C ASP A 132 -18.58 5.77 -21.31
N PHE A 133 -18.33 4.99 -22.36
CA PHE A 133 -18.33 5.48 -23.75
C PHE A 133 -19.69 5.97 -24.25
N ASP A 134 -20.79 5.49 -23.68
CA ASP A 134 -22.15 5.91 -23.99
C ASP A 134 -22.57 7.20 -23.25
N GLU A 135 -21.76 7.66 -22.29
CA GLU A 135 -22.04 8.89 -21.57
C GLU A 135 -21.71 10.15 -22.41
N PRO A 136 -22.56 11.20 -22.37
CA PRO A 136 -22.27 12.47 -23.03
C PRO A 136 -20.97 13.13 -22.55
N ALA A 137 -20.55 12.85 -21.31
CA ALA A 137 -19.31 13.35 -20.73
C ALA A 137 -18.08 12.79 -21.47
N TYR A 138 -18.09 11.51 -21.84
CA TYR A 138 -17.02 10.90 -22.62
C TYR A 138 -16.93 11.49 -24.04
N THR A 139 -18.08 11.64 -24.70
CA THR A 139 -18.14 12.28 -26.03
C THR A 139 -17.60 13.72 -25.97
N ALA A 140 -17.95 14.48 -24.94
CA ALA A 140 -17.44 15.84 -24.73
C ALA A 140 -15.92 15.86 -24.49
N PHE A 141 -15.40 14.90 -23.72
CA PHE A 141 -13.96 14.73 -23.51
C PHE A 141 -13.23 14.47 -24.84
N LEU A 142 -13.69 13.50 -25.64
CA LEU A 142 -13.06 13.15 -26.92
C LEU A 142 -13.14 14.30 -27.93
N GLN A 143 -14.24 15.06 -27.93
CA GLN A 143 -14.37 16.27 -28.72
C GLN A 143 -13.37 17.35 -28.27
N ALA A 144 -13.13 17.50 -26.97
CA ALA A 144 -12.14 18.45 -26.45
C ALA A 144 -10.71 18.08 -26.88
N GLN A 145 -10.36 16.79 -26.88
CA GLN A 145 -9.06 16.31 -27.41
C GLN A 145 -8.91 16.66 -28.90
N ARG A 146 -9.96 16.46 -29.69
CA ARG A 146 -9.98 16.87 -31.11
C ARG A 146 -9.85 18.38 -31.28
N ASP A 147 -10.58 19.16 -30.50
CA ASP A 147 -10.65 20.61 -30.62
C ASP A 147 -9.35 21.28 -30.14
N GLN A 148 -8.50 20.59 -29.38
CA GLN A 148 -7.13 21.04 -29.09
C GLN A 148 -6.33 21.34 -30.37
N CYS A 149 -6.58 20.59 -31.45
CA CYS A 149 -5.93 20.80 -32.75
C CYS A 149 -6.26 22.16 -33.40
N LEU A 150 -7.35 22.83 -32.99
CA LEU A 150 -7.72 24.15 -33.49
C LEU A 150 -6.78 25.26 -32.99
N LEU A 151 -5.93 24.99 -32.00
CA LEU A 151 -5.03 25.97 -31.40
C LEU A 151 -3.80 26.27 -32.26
N TRP A 152 -3.55 25.51 -33.33
CA TRP A 152 -2.43 25.71 -34.25
C TRP A 152 -2.82 25.49 -35.71
N ASP A 153 -2.10 26.15 -36.61
CA ASP A 153 -2.25 26.00 -38.06
C ASP A 153 -0.87 25.76 -38.70
N CYS A 154 -0.65 24.53 -39.18
CA CYS A 154 0.59 24.09 -39.80
C CYS A 154 0.85 24.66 -41.21
N SER A 155 -0.02 25.54 -41.72
CA SER A 155 0.23 26.32 -42.94
C SER A 155 0.90 27.67 -42.66
N THR A 156 0.95 28.09 -41.39
CA THR A 156 1.49 29.39 -41.00
C THR A 156 3.02 29.35 -40.83
N THR A 157 3.65 30.52 -40.97
CA THR A 157 5.07 30.72 -40.70
C THR A 157 5.27 31.04 -39.22
N GLY A 158 6.07 30.25 -38.51
CA GLY A 158 6.35 30.41 -37.09
C GLY A 158 5.66 29.36 -36.23
N LEU A 159 6.28 29.05 -35.08
CA LEU A 159 5.72 28.15 -34.08
C LEU A 159 4.68 28.92 -33.24
N PRO A 160 3.41 28.47 -33.17
CA PRO A 160 2.40 29.06 -32.29
C PRO A 160 2.80 29.03 -30.81
N GLU A 161 2.37 30.03 -30.04
CA GLU A 161 2.75 30.17 -28.63
C GLU A 161 2.38 28.95 -27.77
N VAL A 162 1.23 28.34 -28.04
CA VAL A 162 0.78 27.11 -27.37
C VAL A 162 1.76 25.94 -27.53
N LEU A 163 2.55 25.93 -28.61
CA LEU A 163 3.55 24.90 -28.89
C LEU A 163 4.95 25.27 -28.38
N HIS A 164 5.16 26.45 -27.79
CA HIS A 164 6.46 26.86 -27.26
C HIS A 164 6.96 25.96 -26.11
N SER A 165 6.06 25.29 -25.39
CA SER A 165 6.44 24.31 -24.36
C SER A 165 7.22 23.12 -24.92
N LEU A 166 7.07 22.78 -26.21
CA LEU A 166 7.93 21.80 -26.88
C LEU A 166 9.40 22.23 -26.86
N LEU A 167 9.68 23.54 -27.02
CA LEU A 167 11.03 24.09 -26.96
C LEU A 167 11.57 24.18 -25.53
N GLN A 168 10.71 24.51 -24.58
CA GLN A 168 11.09 24.80 -23.20
C GLN A 168 11.27 23.52 -22.36
N SER A 169 10.33 22.58 -22.49
CA SER A 169 10.23 21.38 -21.63
C SER A 169 9.98 20.12 -22.46
N PRO A 170 10.91 19.73 -23.37
CA PRO A 170 10.70 18.62 -24.30
C PRO A 170 10.40 17.29 -23.59
N ALA A 171 11.03 17.03 -22.45
CA ALA A 171 10.84 15.79 -21.69
C ALA A 171 9.36 15.53 -21.32
N ALA A 172 8.56 16.59 -21.12
CA ALA A 172 7.14 16.48 -20.76
C ALA A 172 6.18 16.46 -21.95
N GLN A 173 6.68 16.68 -23.17
CA GLN A 173 5.84 16.97 -24.33
C GLN A 173 6.03 16.00 -25.49
N LEU A 174 7.11 15.22 -25.48
CA LEU A 174 7.41 14.28 -26.56
C LEU A 174 6.76 12.90 -26.37
N GLY A 175 6.47 12.47 -25.13
CA GLY A 175 6.01 11.10 -24.85
C GLY A 175 7.15 10.10 -24.69
N TRP A 176 6.87 8.87 -24.25
CA TRP A 176 7.82 7.75 -24.29
C TRP A 176 7.62 6.96 -25.58
N TRP A 177 8.63 6.94 -26.47
CA TRP A 177 8.53 6.30 -27.80
C TRP A 177 9.16 4.91 -27.79
N SER A 178 8.35 3.88 -28.06
CA SER A 178 8.81 2.50 -28.10
C SER A 178 7.81 1.61 -28.86
N PRO A 179 8.29 0.64 -29.67
CA PRO A 179 7.42 -0.37 -30.29
C PRO A 179 6.71 -1.26 -29.26
N SER A 180 7.26 -1.38 -28.04
CA SER A 180 6.68 -2.18 -26.96
C SER A 180 5.35 -1.64 -26.44
N VAL A 181 5.03 -0.36 -26.72
CA VAL A 181 3.77 0.28 -26.33
C VAL A 181 2.54 -0.50 -26.79
N VAL A 182 2.66 -1.26 -27.88
CA VAL A 182 1.57 -2.10 -28.37
C VAL A 182 1.04 -3.08 -27.30
N ALA A 183 1.86 -3.45 -26.30
CA ALA A 183 1.41 -4.28 -25.18
C ALA A 183 0.29 -3.64 -24.35
N ARG A 184 0.14 -2.31 -24.35
CA ARG A 184 -0.93 -1.56 -23.64
C ARG A 184 -2.33 -1.73 -24.25
N THR A 185 -2.45 -2.39 -25.41
CA THR A 185 -3.77 -2.71 -25.98
C THR A 185 -4.44 -3.89 -25.28
N GLU A 186 -3.73 -4.57 -24.38
CA GLU A 186 -4.26 -5.63 -23.52
C GLU A 186 -4.00 -5.29 -22.04
N PRO A 187 -4.74 -5.91 -21.10
CA PRO A 187 -4.42 -5.81 -19.68
C PRO A 187 -2.97 -6.22 -19.41
N VAL A 188 -2.23 -5.37 -18.71
CA VAL A 188 -0.88 -5.67 -18.26
C VAL A 188 -1.00 -6.45 -16.96
N GLU A 189 -0.58 -7.72 -16.99
CA GLU A 189 -0.61 -8.60 -15.82
C GLU A 189 0.81 -8.85 -15.31
N ARG A 190 0.90 -9.21 -14.03
CA ARG A 190 2.15 -9.61 -13.38
C ARG A 190 2.49 -11.03 -13.81
N ASP A 191 3.62 -11.20 -14.51
CA ASP A 191 4.25 -12.50 -14.70
C ASP A 191 5.06 -12.87 -13.46
N ILE A 192 5.23 -14.18 -13.21
CA ILE A 192 6.19 -14.66 -12.21
C ILE A 192 7.62 -14.42 -12.68
N SER A 193 8.56 -14.24 -11.75
CA SER A 193 9.96 -13.92 -12.08
C SER A 193 10.65 -14.94 -12.99
N ASP A 194 10.21 -16.19 -12.97
CA ASP A 194 10.71 -17.26 -13.83
C ASP A 194 10.34 -17.09 -15.31
N ASP A 195 9.24 -16.39 -15.57
CA ASP A 195 8.73 -16.10 -16.93
C ASP A 195 9.24 -14.75 -17.45
N TRP A 196 10.06 -14.03 -16.68
CA TRP A 196 10.60 -12.75 -17.10
C TRP A 196 11.46 -12.86 -18.36
N PRO A 197 11.42 -11.85 -19.23
CA PRO A 197 12.34 -11.75 -20.36
C PRO A 197 13.80 -11.83 -19.91
N ALA A 198 14.65 -12.50 -20.69
CA ALA A 198 16.06 -12.71 -20.37
C ALA A 198 16.81 -11.41 -20.04
N TRP A 199 16.52 -10.31 -20.75
CA TRP A 199 17.16 -9.01 -20.49
C TRP A 199 16.88 -8.47 -19.07
N LEU A 200 15.76 -8.87 -18.46
CA LEU A 200 15.39 -8.50 -17.10
C LEU A 200 15.94 -9.54 -16.11
N SER A 201 15.64 -10.82 -16.30
CA SER A 201 16.04 -11.88 -15.36
C SER A 201 17.54 -12.16 -15.30
N GLU A 202 18.32 -11.83 -16.32
CA GLU A 202 19.79 -11.96 -16.29
C GLU A 202 20.46 -10.96 -15.33
N HIS A 203 19.85 -9.78 -15.13
CA HIS A 203 20.48 -8.67 -14.43
C HIS A 203 19.76 -8.26 -13.15
N TYR A 204 18.49 -8.61 -13.03
CA TYR A 204 17.61 -8.16 -11.95
C TYR A 204 16.88 -9.34 -11.31
N GLU A 205 16.43 -9.12 -10.09
CA GLU A 205 15.54 -10.00 -9.32
C GLU A 205 14.45 -9.15 -8.65
N GLU A 206 13.37 -9.79 -8.20
CA GLU A 206 12.32 -9.08 -7.47
C GLU A 206 12.86 -8.51 -6.15
N ARG A 207 12.35 -7.33 -5.76
CA ARG A 207 12.71 -6.70 -4.49
C ARG A 207 12.34 -7.57 -3.29
N TYR A 208 11.12 -8.07 -3.31
CA TYR A 208 10.57 -9.14 -2.46
C TYR A 208 9.67 -9.99 -3.37
N HIS A 209 9.33 -11.20 -2.96
CA HIS A 209 8.51 -12.07 -3.81
C HIS A 209 7.18 -11.38 -4.19
N GLY A 210 6.88 -11.33 -5.48
CA GLY A 210 5.67 -10.70 -6.00
C GLY A 210 5.66 -9.17 -5.94
N ALA A 211 6.85 -8.54 -5.84
CA ALA A 211 6.97 -7.08 -5.78
C ALA A 211 6.44 -6.39 -7.04
N TRP A 212 5.24 -5.82 -6.90
CA TRP A 212 4.44 -5.27 -7.98
C TRP A 212 3.69 -4.02 -7.53
N GLU A 213 3.86 -2.92 -8.27
CA GLU A 213 3.15 -1.67 -8.06
C GLU A 213 1.87 -1.65 -8.92
N GLU A 214 0.75 -2.05 -8.34
CA GLU A 214 -0.55 -2.14 -9.04
C GLU A 214 -1.01 -0.82 -9.68
N GLU A 215 -0.69 0.32 -9.06
CA GLU A 215 -1.06 1.64 -9.60
C GLU A 215 -0.29 1.98 -10.89
N LEU A 216 0.93 1.45 -11.04
CA LEU A 216 1.85 1.73 -12.15
C LEU A 216 1.94 0.57 -13.15
N GLU A 217 1.46 -0.61 -12.77
CA GLU A 217 1.61 -1.88 -13.49
C GLU A 217 3.09 -2.16 -13.82
N ALA A 218 3.92 -2.10 -12.76
CA ALA A 218 5.37 -2.24 -12.86
C ALA A 218 5.93 -3.16 -11.76
N TYR A 219 6.97 -3.92 -12.12
CA TYR A 219 7.77 -4.67 -11.15
C TYR A 219 8.64 -3.73 -10.33
N VAL A 220 8.78 -4.02 -9.03
CA VAL A 220 9.83 -3.44 -8.19
C VAL A 220 11.01 -4.41 -8.19
N VAL A 221 12.09 -4.01 -8.84
CA VAL A 221 13.25 -4.87 -9.08
C VAL A 221 14.49 -4.34 -8.38
N MET A 222 15.39 -5.25 -8.02
CA MET A 222 16.74 -4.92 -7.56
C MET A 222 17.79 -5.52 -8.50
N PRO A 223 18.91 -4.83 -8.77
CA PRO A 223 19.98 -5.37 -9.59
C PRO A 223 20.74 -6.44 -8.80
N LYS A 224 21.06 -7.56 -9.47
CA LYS A 224 21.84 -8.67 -8.89
C LYS A 224 23.25 -8.25 -8.46
N LEU A 225 23.78 -7.21 -9.09
CA LEU A 225 25.06 -6.58 -8.74
C LEU A 225 24.81 -5.10 -8.46
N HIS A 226 25.41 -4.58 -7.38
CA HIS A 226 25.23 -3.19 -7.01
C HIS A 226 25.73 -2.27 -8.13
N PRO A 227 24.94 -1.29 -8.61
CA PRO A 227 25.30 -0.45 -9.75
C PRO A 227 26.65 0.27 -9.61
N HIS A 228 27.02 0.65 -8.39
CA HIS A 228 28.25 1.39 -8.11
C HIS A 228 29.45 0.51 -7.75
N THR A 229 29.24 -0.62 -7.07
CA THR A 229 30.36 -1.44 -6.54
C THR A 229 30.60 -2.69 -7.37
N GLY A 230 29.61 -3.13 -8.16
CA GLY A 230 29.65 -4.36 -8.94
C GLY A 230 29.62 -5.63 -8.08
N LEU A 231 29.34 -5.51 -6.79
CA LEU A 231 29.29 -6.64 -5.85
C LEU A 231 27.84 -7.11 -5.64
N PRO A 232 27.62 -8.41 -5.42
CA PRO A 232 26.30 -8.93 -5.05
C PRO A 232 25.95 -8.60 -3.60
N CYS A 233 24.65 -8.53 -3.31
CA CYS A 233 24.11 -8.33 -1.96
C CYS A 233 24.55 -9.47 -1.03
N GLN A 234 25.00 -9.16 0.19
CA GLN A 234 25.53 -10.15 1.15
C GLN A 234 24.58 -10.41 2.34
N THR A 235 23.74 -9.45 2.71
CA THR A 235 22.86 -9.54 3.90
C THR A 235 21.46 -8.97 3.63
N GLU A 236 20.49 -9.30 4.49
CA GLU A 236 19.13 -8.73 4.43
C GLU A 236 19.12 -7.24 4.74
N GLN A 237 19.93 -6.78 5.70
CA GLN A 237 20.10 -5.36 5.98
C GLN A 237 20.69 -4.58 4.80
N GLU A 238 21.64 -5.17 4.07
CA GLU A 238 22.12 -4.61 2.79
C GLU A 238 21.04 -4.61 1.74
N ARG A 239 20.18 -5.64 1.71
CA ARG A 239 19.02 -5.70 0.81
C ARG A 239 18.15 -4.49 1.09
N GLU A 240 17.74 -4.20 2.33
CA GLU A 240 16.90 -3.04 2.66
C GLU A 240 17.38 -1.71 2.07
N HIS A 241 18.69 -1.50 1.95
CA HIS A 241 19.28 -0.26 1.42
C HIS A 241 19.78 -0.38 -0.03
N TRP A 242 19.47 -1.49 -0.71
CA TRP A 242 19.90 -1.76 -2.07
C TRP A 242 19.16 -0.90 -3.09
N PRO A 243 19.80 -0.44 -4.17
CA PRO A 243 19.12 0.34 -5.19
C PRO A 243 17.96 -0.42 -5.85
N VAL A 244 16.83 0.24 -6.04
CA VAL A 244 15.62 -0.31 -6.64
C VAL A 244 15.27 0.36 -7.96
N GLY A 245 14.52 -0.36 -8.81
CA GLY A 245 13.98 0.16 -10.05
C GLY A 245 12.52 -0.23 -10.23
N LEU A 246 11.82 0.54 -11.05
CA LEU A 246 10.43 0.32 -11.46
C LEU A 246 10.39 0.12 -12.97
N VAL A 247 9.94 -1.06 -13.40
CA VAL A 247 9.92 -1.44 -14.81
C VAL A 247 8.66 -2.20 -15.19
N THR A 248 8.03 -1.80 -16.29
CA THR A 248 6.84 -2.49 -16.80
C THR A 248 7.22 -3.81 -17.48
N PRO A 249 6.31 -4.79 -17.59
CA PRO A 249 6.59 -6.08 -18.24
C PRO A 249 7.08 -5.97 -19.70
N TYR A 250 6.63 -4.93 -20.41
CA TYR A 250 7.03 -4.66 -21.80
C TYR A 250 8.29 -3.77 -21.91
N GLY A 251 8.95 -3.46 -20.80
CA GLY A 251 10.31 -2.88 -20.77
C GLY A 251 10.39 -1.35 -20.66
N ARG A 252 9.33 -0.67 -20.20
CA ARG A 252 9.43 0.76 -19.85
C ARG A 252 10.00 0.91 -18.45
N TRP A 253 11.18 1.51 -18.34
CA TRP A 253 11.70 1.98 -17.05
C TRP A 253 10.97 3.26 -16.63
N LEU A 254 10.33 3.22 -15.47
CA LEU A 254 9.79 4.39 -14.77
C LEU A 254 10.86 4.95 -13.82
N LEU A 255 11.66 4.06 -13.23
CA LEU A 255 12.83 4.39 -12.42
C LEU A 255 13.92 3.35 -12.69
N HIS A 256 15.09 3.76 -13.16
CA HIS A 256 16.23 2.87 -13.32
C HIS A 256 17.05 2.76 -12.01
N PRO A 257 17.54 1.58 -11.60
CA PRO A 257 18.32 1.41 -10.36
C PRO A 257 19.59 2.28 -10.28
N ASP A 258 20.17 2.65 -11.42
CA ASP A 258 21.31 3.58 -11.49
C ASP A 258 21.00 4.97 -10.92
N ALA A 259 19.71 5.32 -10.76
CA ALA A 259 19.32 6.53 -10.06
C ALA A 259 19.77 6.51 -8.59
N GLY A 260 19.90 5.32 -7.98
CA GLY A 260 20.38 5.14 -6.61
C GLY A 260 19.31 5.33 -5.54
N ALA A 261 18.03 5.28 -5.91
CA ALA A 261 16.94 5.22 -4.93
C ALA A 261 16.94 3.84 -4.27
N LEU A 262 16.77 3.78 -2.95
CA LEU A 262 16.67 2.55 -2.16
C LEU A 262 15.21 2.13 -1.89
N GLY A 263 14.26 3.05 -2.08
CA GLY A 263 12.83 2.80 -2.01
C GLY A 263 12.07 3.52 -3.13
N ALA A 264 11.06 2.86 -3.69
CA ALA A 264 10.20 3.42 -4.71
C ALA A 264 8.81 2.78 -4.60
N PHE A 265 7.75 3.60 -4.49
CA PHE A 265 6.38 3.12 -4.39
C PHE A 265 5.39 4.14 -4.96
N ALA A 266 4.25 3.67 -5.44
CA ALA A 266 3.17 4.52 -5.94
C ALA A 266 2.33 5.07 -4.78
N SER A 267 2.06 6.38 -4.81
CA SER A 267 1.01 6.98 -3.99
C SER A 267 0.58 8.33 -4.55
N GLY A 268 -0.71 8.64 -4.46
CA GLY A 268 -1.25 9.91 -4.96
C GLY A 268 -1.03 10.13 -6.46
N ASN A 269 -1.05 9.06 -7.26
CA ASN A 269 -0.69 9.04 -8.69
C ASN A 269 0.74 9.54 -8.99
N CYS A 270 1.63 9.44 -8.01
CA CYS A 270 3.04 9.83 -8.13
C CYS A 270 3.93 8.65 -7.75
N ILE A 271 5.19 8.70 -8.17
CA ILE A 271 6.25 7.81 -7.74
C ILE A 271 7.00 8.50 -6.59
N ASN A 272 6.90 7.92 -5.39
CA ASN A 272 7.60 8.41 -4.21
C ASN A 272 8.93 7.67 -4.10
N LEU A 273 10.01 8.42 -3.93
CA LEU A 273 11.38 7.92 -4.00
C LEU A 273 12.11 8.22 -2.70
N VAL A 274 12.84 7.22 -2.20
CA VAL A 274 13.70 7.34 -1.03
C VAL A 274 15.14 7.10 -1.47
N TYR A 275 16.03 8.00 -1.08
CA TYR A 275 17.45 7.97 -1.40
C TYR A 275 18.28 7.90 -0.12
N PRO A 276 19.47 7.27 -0.19
CA PRO A 276 20.36 7.22 0.94
C PRO A 276 20.77 8.64 1.38
N PRO A 277 21.12 8.79 2.66
CA PRO A 277 21.63 10.06 3.17
C PRO A 277 22.90 10.46 2.43
N GLU A 278 23.13 11.76 2.24
CA GLU A 278 24.34 12.25 1.56
C GLU A 278 25.60 11.93 2.39
N ARG A 279 25.46 11.87 3.73
CA ARG A 279 26.53 11.54 4.67
C ARG A 279 26.01 10.67 5.82
N PRO A 280 26.86 9.80 6.42
CA PRO A 280 26.50 9.06 7.61
C PRO A 280 25.97 9.98 8.72
N GLY A 281 24.83 9.62 9.32
CA GLY A 281 24.16 10.39 10.37
C GLY A 281 23.23 11.51 9.90
N GLN A 282 22.96 11.63 8.60
CA GLN A 282 21.88 12.45 8.06
C GLN A 282 20.62 11.62 7.81
N ALA A 283 19.48 12.28 7.72
CA ALA A 283 18.23 11.66 7.30
C ALA A 283 18.28 11.26 5.82
N GLU A 284 17.46 10.28 5.46
CA GLU A 284 17.19 9.92 4.08
C GLU A 284 16.62 11.11 3.30
N ARG A 285 16.77 11.06 1.98
CA ARG A 285 16.31 12.13 1.09
C ARG A 285 15.13 11.64 0.29
N HIS A 286 14.08 12.43 0.23
CA HIS A 286 12.80 12.04 -0.38
C HIS A 286 12.51 12.87 -1.62
N GLY A 287 12.13 12.20 -2.70
CA GLY A 287 11.73 12.81 -3.95
C GLY A 287 10.39 12.31 -4.43
N ILE A 288 9.73 13.08 -5.30
CA ILE A 288 8.44 12.74 -5.90
C ILE A 288 8.54 13.00 -7.39
N GLN A 289 8.24 11.98 -8.18
CA GLN A 289 8.08 12.05 -9.62
C GLN A 289 6.63 11.82 -10.01
N ASP A 290 6.20 12.34 -11.16
CA ASP A 290 4.98 11.85 -11.79
C ASP A 290 5.18 10.41 -12.33
N ALA A 291 4.11 9.76 -12.78
CA ALA A 291 4.20 8.42 -13.35
C ALA A 291 5.11 8.34 -14.59
N ASN A 292 5.45 9.47 -15.22
CA ASN A 292 6.33 9.53 -16.39
C ASN A 292 7.81 9.74 -16.02
N GLY A 293 8.16 9.81 -14.73
CA GLY A 293 9.52 10.00 -14.24
C GLY A 293 9.98 11.47 -14.23
N LEU A 294 9.06 12.43 -14.34
CA LEU A 294 9.37 13.85 -14.23
C LEU A 294 9.32 14.31 -12.78
N TRP A 295 10.34 15.05 -12.35
CA TRP A 295 10.42 15.57 -10.99
C TRP A 295 9.32 16.60 -10.69
N LEU A 296 8.51 16.28 -9.68
CA LEU A 296 7.60 17.21 -9.01
C LEU A 296 8.25 17.79 -7.75
N LEU A 297 8.98 16.93 -7.02
CA LEU A 297 9.81 17.29 -5.87
C LEU A 297 11.16 16.59 -5.99
N THR A 298 12.26 17.33 -6.06
CA THR A 298 13.60 16.73 -6.11
C THR A 298 14.11 16.40 -4.70
N PRO A 299 14.90 15.33 -4.51
CA PRO A 299 15.43 14.95 -3.20
C PRO A 299 16.26 16.04 -2.50
N ASP A 300 16.82 16.99 -3.25
CA ASP A 300 17.64 18.08 -2.70
C ASP A 300 16.82 19.30 -2.23
N GLN A 301 15.49 19.29 -2.36
CA GLN A 301 14.63 20.38 -1.90
C GLN A 301 14.40 20.40 -0.37
N GLY A 302 14.85 19.35 0.35
CA GLY A 302 14.95 19.37 1.81
C GLY A 302 13.64 19.14 2.56
N TYR A 303 12.68 18.42 1.97
CA TYR A 303 11.48 17.96 2.68
C TYR A 303 11.73 16.56 3.25
N PRO A 304 11.91 16.40 4.57
CA PRO A 304 12.08 15.10 5.20
C PRO A 304 10.79 14.28 5.09
N GLU A 305 10.94 12.97 4.91
CA GLU A 305 9.85 11.98 4.87
C GLU A 305 8.66 12.44 4.02
N ALA A 306 8.97 12.94 2.83
CA ALA A 306 7.99 13.54 1.94
C ALA A 306 7.42 12.51 0.97
N TRP A 307 6.09 12.41 0.90
CA TRP A 307 5.40 11.64 -0.13
C TRP A 307 4.07 12.28 -0.54
N ALA A 308 3.64 12.01 -1.76
CA ALA A 308 2.36 12.44 -2.29
C ALA A 308 1.23 11.64 -1.62
N LEU A 309 0.24 12.35 -1.08
CA LEU A 309 -1.00 11.73 -0.59
C LEU A 309 -2.06 11.67 -1.70
N THR A 310 -2.11 12.72 -2.53
CA THR A 310 -3.01 12.83 -3.68
C THR A 310 -2.24 13.51 -4.81
N PRO A 311 -2.79 13.58 -6.04
CA PRO A 311 -2.17 14.33 -7.14
C PRO A 311 -1.99 15.83 -6.86
N TYR A 312 -2.51 16.33 -5.73
CA TYR A 312 -2.50 17.73 -5.36
C TYR A 312 -1.75 18.01 -4.04
N LEU A 313 -1.43 16.98 -3.26
CA LEU A 313 -1.00 17.15 -1.87
C LEU A 313 0.20 16.28 -1.51
N ILE A 314 1.09 16.86 -0.71
CA ILE A 314 2.26 16.21 -0.13
C ILE A 314 2.10 16.18 1.38
N LYS A 315 2.40 15.05 2.00
CA LYS A 315 2.73 14.93 3.42
C LYS A 315 4.25 15.00 3.57
N SER A 316 4.72 15.72 4.59
CA SER A 316 6.11 15.70 5.03
C SER A 316 6.15 15.68 6.55
N GLN A 317 7.04 14.88 7.13
CA GLN A 317 7.20 14.77 8.58
C GLN A 317 8.49 15.43 9.05
N ALA A 318 8.39 16.32 10.02
CA ALA A 318 9.55 16.96 10.63
C ALA A 318 10.22 16.05 11.67
N ALA A 319 11.48 16.35 12.02
CA ALA A 319 12.26 15.56 12.98
C ALA A 319 11.67 15.51 14.41
N ASP A 320 10.69 16.35 14.73
CA ASP A 320 9.95 16.30 15.99
C ASP A 320 8.70 15.38 15.92
N GLY A 321 8.55 14.64 14.82
CA GLY A 321 7.42 13.76 14.52
C GLY A 321 6.17 14.50 14.04
N SER A 322 6.23 15.83 13.85
CA SER A 322 5.06 16.59 13.41
C SER A 322 4.89 16.57 11.90
N ASP A 323 3.66 16.30 11.47
CA ASP A 323 3.27 16.27 10.07
C ASP A 323 2.93 17.67 9.53
N THR A 324 3.26 17.89 8.27
CA THR A 324 2.89 19.07 7.48
C THR A 324 2.22 18.64 6.18
N LEU A 325 1.10 19.28 5.85
CA LEU A 325 0.39 19.10 4.59
C LEU A 325 0.69 20.27 3.65
N LEU A 326 1.23 19.96 2.47
CA LEU A 326 1.58 20.95 1.46
C LEU A 326 0.80 20.71 0.17
N ARG A 327 0.62 21.77 -0.62
CA ARG A 327 0.13 21.65 -2.00
C ARG A 327 1.28 21.29 -2.93
N LEU A 328 1.12 20.25 -3.74
CA LEU A 328 2.17 19.72 -4.62
C LEU A 328 2.62 20.72 -5.70
N SER A 329 1.71 21.55 -6.23
CA SER A 329 2.01 22.42 -7.37
C SER A 329 2.92 23.62 -7.07
N ASP A 330 2.86 24.16 -5.85
CA ASP A 330 3.59 25.36 -5.42
C ASP A 330 4.32 25.17 -4.08
N LEU A 331 4.22 23.97 -3.49
CA LEU A 331 4.75 23.61 -2.16
C LEU A 331 4.24 24.54 -1.04
N ALA A 332 3.09 25.19 -1.25
CA ALA A 332 2.50 26.02 -0.21
C ALA A 332 2.02 25.16 0.97
N VAL A 333 2.49 25.49 2.17
CA VAL A 333 2.02 24.86 3.41
C VAL A 333 0.54 25.20 3.60
N LEU A 334 -0.30 24.17 3.63
CA LEU A 334 -1.73 24.30 3.92
C LEU A 334 -1.97 24.17 5.42
N TYR A 335 -1.32 23.20 6.05
CA TYR A 335 -1.42 22.91 7.48
C TYR A 335 -0.07 22.44 8.01
N SER A 336 0.29 22.85 9.22
CA SER A 336 1.55 22.51 9.89
C SER A 336 1.32 22.12 11.35
N GLY A 337 2.24 21.35 11.93
CA GLY A 337 2.15 20.91 13.33
C GLY A 337 0.97 19.95 13.56
N LEU A 338 0.69 19.12 12.55
CA LEU A 338 -0.27 18.03 12.64
C LEU A 338 0.41 16.86 13.35
N LYS A 339 -0.38 16.08 14.09
CA LYS A 339 0.13 14.86 14.74
C LYS A 339 0.11 13.66 13.81
N GLU A 340 -0.84 13.67 12.89
CA GLU A 340 -1.13 12.54 12.02
C GLU A 340 -1.92 13.03 10.82
N ILE A 341 -1.63 12.47 9.65
CA ILE A 341 -2.38 12.64 8.41
C ILE A 341 -2.59 11.28 7.78
N GLU A 342 -3.85 10.96 7.49
CA GLU A 342 -4.27 9.70 6.88
C GLU A 342 -5.24 9.98 5.72
N LEU A 343 -5.04 9.32 4.59
CA LEU A 343 -6.01 9.25 3.49
C LEU A 343 -6.80 7.94 3.61
N SER A 344 -8.12 8.01 3.73
CA SER A 344 -8.95 6.81 3.69
C SER A 344 -9.35 6.47 2.25
N HIS A 345 -9.00 5.27 1.80
CA HIS A 345 -9.40 4.77 0.48
C HIS A 345 -10.91 4.48 0.39
N ASP A 346 -11.60 4.24 1.52
CA ASP A 346 -13.03 3.92 1.54
C ASP A 346 -13.92 5.10 1.13
N ASP A 347 -13.56 6.32 1.54
CA ASP A 347 -14.35 7.53 1.28
C ASP A 347 -13.58 8.64 0.53
N GLY A 348 -12.29 8.44 0.28
CA GLY A 348 -11.42 9.35 -0.45
C GLY A 348 -11.16 10.66 0.30
N LEU A 349 -11.30 10.66 1.63
CA LEU A 349 -11.12 11.84 2.46
C LEU A 349 -9.86 11.76 3.32
N ILE A 350 -9.27 12.93 3.56
CA ILE A 350 -8.08 13.07 4.39
C ILE A 350 -8.50 13.46 5.79
N ARG A 351 -7.99 12.71 6.77
CA ARG A 351 -8.12 12.95 8.20
C ARG A 351 -6.80 13.46 8.71
N ALA A 352 -6.77 14.70 9.19
CA ALA A 352 -5.56 15.31 9.73
C ALA A 352 -5.78 15.76 11.18
N ARG A 353 -5.02 15.21 12.13
CA ARG A 353 -5.19 15.51 13.56
C ARG A 353 -4.31 16.70 13.97
N ARG A 354 -4.92 17.71 14.56
CA ARG A 354 -4.22 18.89 15.08
C ARG A 354 -3.65 18.65 16.48
N SER A 355 -2.77 19.55 16.91
CA SER A 355 -2.15 19.50 18.24
C SER A 355 -3.18 19.60 19.39
N ASP A 356 -4.27 20.32 19.18
CA ASP A 356 -5.42 20.46 20.08
C ASP A 356 -6.40 19.27 20.07
N ASP A 357 -6.03 18.17 19.40
CA ASP A 357 -6.82 16.93 19.31
C ASP A 357 -8.13 17.08 18.54
N ILE A 358 -8.24 18.10 17.68
CA ILE A 358 -9.33 18.26 16.71
C ILE A 358 -8.91 17.66 15.37
N MET A 359 -9.79 16.84 14.80
CA MET A 359 -9.61 16.26 13.48
C MET A 359 -10.12 17.20 12.39
N LEU A 360 -9.25 17.57 11.46
CA LEU A 360 -9.61 18.17 10.19
C LEU A 360 -10.08 17.07 9.23
N LEU A 361 -11.17 17.33 8.54
CA LEU A 361 -11.64 16.50 7.44
C LEU A 361 -11.51 17.29 6.14
N LEU A 362 -10.63 16.83 5.27
CA LEU A 362 -10.29 17.50 4.02
C LEU A 362 -10.68 16.63 2.83
N ASP A 363 -11.04 17.27 1.72
CA ASP A 363 -11.12 16.61 0.42
C ASP A 363 -9.73 16.34 -0.18
N ALA A 364 -9.69 15.68 -1.33
CA ALA A 364 -8.46 15.33 -2.02
C ALA A 364 -7.57 16.53 -2.43
N THR A 365 -8.12 17.75 -2.43
CA THR A 365 -7.40 19.00 -2.72
C THR A 365 -6.94 19.74 -1.47
N GLY A 366 -7.26 19.20 -0.29
CA GLY A 366 -6.87 19.75 1.01
C GLY A 366 -7.84 20.82 1.51
N GLN A 367 -9.02 20.95 0.90
CA GLN A 367 -10.04 21.87 1.37
C GLN A 367 -10.90 21.22 2.46
N PRO A 368 -11.24 21.93 3.54
CA PRO A 368 -12.07 21.39 4.60
C PRO A 368 -13.50 21.14 4.10
N LEU A 369 -14.04 19.95 4.41
CA LEU A 369 -15.45 19.64 4.14
C LEU A 369 -16.40 20.51 4.96
N PHE A 370 -16.01 20.79 6.20
CA PHE A 370 -16.70 21.66 7.15
C PHE A 370 -15.77 21.99 8.33
N ASP A 371 -16.15 23.00 9.12
CA ASP A 371 -15.45 23.33 10.36
C ASP A 371 -15.70 22.25 11.42
N SER A 372 -14.70 21.38 11.60
CA SER A 372 -14.79 20.25 12.53
C SER A 372 -14.52 20.68 13.97
N THR A 373 -15.34 20.16 14.89
CA THR A 373 -15.12 20.25 16.35
C THR A 373 -14.90 18.88 16.97
N PHE A 374 -14.73 17.85 16.14
CA PHE A 374 -14.66 16.46 16.56
C PHE A 374 -13.22 16.07 16.83
N SER A 375 -13.02 15.22 17.83
CA SER A 375 -11.71 14.62 18.08
C SER A 375 -11.39 13.51 17.09
N HIS A 376 -12.43 12.85 16.57
CA HIS A 376 -12.30 11.80 15.58
C HIS A 376 -13.57 11.69 14.73
N VAL A 377 -13.45 11.31 13.46
CA VAL A 377 -14.57 11.01 12.57
C VAL A 377 -14.21 9.80 11.71
N LEU A 378 -15.06 8.77 11.74
CA LEU A 378 -14.85 7.54 10.96
C LEU A 378 -15.16 7.73 9.46
N ASN A 379 -15.05 6.64 8.69
CA ASN A 379 -15.34 6.64 7.25
C ASN A 379 -16.81 7.00 6.99
N PHE A 380 -17.03 7.88 6.01
CA PHE A 380 -18.36 8.23 5.54
C PHE A 380 -18.90 7.12 4.66
N ASN A 381 -20.13 6.70 4.93
CA ASN A 381 -20.81 5.79 4.03
C ASN A 381 -21.05 6.48 2.67
N PRO A 382 -20.58 5.93 1.53
CA PRO A 382 -20.69 6.60 0.24
C PRO A 382 -22.14 6.77 -0.24
N LYS A 383 -23.07 5.92 0.21
CA LYS A 383 -24.48 5.96 -0.22
C LYS A 383 -25.32 6.99 0.53
N ASN A 384 -25.06 7.17 1.83
CA ASN A 384 -25.89 8.04 2.68
C ASN A 384 -25.15 9.22 3.30
N GLY A 385 -23.82 9.28 3.15
CA GLY A 385 -22.98 10.37 3.63
C GLY A 385 -22.93 10.49 5.16
N LEU A 386 -23.20 9.44 5.93
CA LEU A 386 -23.14 9.45 7.39
C LEU A 386 -21.84 8.81 7.90
N ALA A 387 -21.28 9.40 8.96
CA ALA A 387 -20.14 8.87 9.70
C ALA A 387 -20.39 8.97 11.22
N VAL A 388 -19.71 8.11 11.99
CA VAL A 388 -19.66 8.27 13.46
C VAL A 388 -18.61 9.33 13.79
N ALA A 389 -18.97 10.26 14.65
CA ALA A 389 -18.10 11.32 15.11
C ALA A 389 -17.94 11.27 16.63
N PHE A 390 -16.73 11.57 17.10
CA PHE A 390 -16.37 11.52 18.50
C PHE A 390 -16.05 12.92 19.00
N GLN A 391 -16.58 13.25 20.16
CA GLN A 391 -16.27 14.50 20.84
C GLN A 391 -15.98 14.23 22.31
N ARG A 392 -14.94 14.88 22.85
CA ARG A 392 -14.68 14.85 24.29
C ARG A 392 -15.77 15.60 25.02
N GLN A 393 -16.26 15.05 26.14
CA GLN A 393 -17.22 15.77 27.00
C GLN A 393 -16.66 17.10 27.50
N ARG A 394 -15.35 17.13 27.82
CA ARG A 394 -14.59 18.34 28.14
C ARG A 394 -13.53 18.54 27.05
N PRO A 395 -13.72 19.47 26.11
CA PRO A 395 -12.73 19.76 25.07
C PRO A 395 -11.36 20.09 25.66
N GLY A 396 -10.29 19.52 25.09
CA GLY A 396 -8.91 19.73 25.53
C GLY A 396 -8.44 18.87 26.73
N ASP A 397 -9.35 18.19 27.44
CA ASP A 397 -9.00 17.28 28.53
C ASP A 397 -8.91 15.83 28.01
N ARG A 398 -7.68 15.32 27.84
CA ARG A 398 -7.44 13.97 27.32
C ARG A 398 -8.03 12.86 28.22
N SER A 399 -8.19 13.11 29.52
CA SER A 399 -8.81 12.17 30.46
C SER A 399 -10.34 12.13 30.36
N SER A 400 -10.95 13.11 29.67
CA SER A 400 -12.39 13.15 29.45
C SER A 400 -12.83 12.04 28.49
N PRO A 401 -13.90 11.30 28.81
CA PRO A 401 -14.41 10.26 27.93
C PRO A 401 -14.88 10.86 26.60
N LEU A 402 -14.67 10.11 25.52
CA LEU A 402 -15.22 10.39 24.21
C LEU A 402 -16.69 9.98 24.18
N ARG A 403 -17.50 10.82 23.53
CA ARG A 403 -18.90 10.53 23.24
C ARG A 403 -19.11 10.48 21.75
N GLU A 404 -19.89 9.50 21.34
CA GLU A 404 -20.20 9.26 19.95
C GLU A 404 -21.48 9.96 19.54
N GLY A 405 -21.50 10.39 18.29
CA GLY A 405 -22.63 10.93 17.58
C GLY A 405 -22.55 10.52 16.11
N VAL A 406 -23.47 11.04 15.30
CA VAL A 406 -23.52 10.78 13.86
C VAL A 406 -23.53 12.10 13.13
N VAL A 407 -22.58 12.30 12.22
CA VAL A 407 -22.46 13.49 11.38
C VAL A 407 -22.70 13.14 9.92
N HIS A 408 -23.32 14.04 9.18
CA HIS A 408 -23.45 13.94 7.72
C HIS A 408 -22.28 14.66 7.03
N ARG A 409 -21.89 14.26 5.82
CA ARG A 409 -20.76 14.82 5.05
C ARG A 409 -20.83 16.33 4.85
N SER A 410 -22.02 16.92 4.95
CA SER A 410 -22.23 18.38 4.96
C SER A 410 -21.91 19.07 6.29
N GLY A 411 -21.35 18.38 7.27
CA GLY A 411 -21.09 18.88 8.64
C GLY A 411 -22.31 18.89 9.58
N VAL A 412 -23.49 18.47 9.12
CA VAL A 412 -24.71 18.50 9.93
C VAL A 412 -24.73 17.31 10.88
N LEU A 413 -24.73 17.58 12.19
CA LEU A 413 -24.86 16.57 13.23
C LEU A 413 -26.30 16.02 13.25
N ARG A 414 -26.43 14.71 12.97
CA ARG A 414 -27.70 13.96 12.98
C ARG A 414 -28.01 13.39 14.35
N VAL A 415 -27.00 12.86 15.03
CA VAL A 415 -27.11 12.37 16.41
C VAL A 415 -26.07 13.11 17.23
N PRO A 416 -26.45 13.77 18.34
CA PRO A 416 -25.49 14.52 19.15
C PRO A 416 -24.41 13.61 19.72
N CYS A 417 -23.20 14.14 19.88
CA CYS A 417 -22.09 13.44 20.54
C CYS A 417 -22.31 13.33 22.06
N ALA A 418 -23.26 12.48 22.46
CA ALA A 418 -23.69 12.27 23.84
C ALA A 418 -23.75 10.79 24.22
N PHE A 419 -23.53 9.89 23.26
CA PHE A 419 -23.71 8.45 23.44
C PHE A 419 -22.39 7.77 23.73
N ALA A 420 -22.44 6.63 24.41
CA ALA A 420 -21.25 5.80 24.60
C ALA A 420 -20.96 4.96 23.35
N GLN A 421 -21.98 4.60 22.58
CA GLN A 421 -21.80 3.87 21.33
C GLN A 421 -22.92 4.16 20.34
N ILE A 422 -22.58 4.29 19.07
CA ILE A 422 -23.47 4.21 17.90
C ILE A 422 -23.33 2.81 17.30
N GLU A 423 -24.45 2.13 17.09
CA GLU A 423 -24.49 0.79 16.50
C GLU A 423 -23.87 0.79 15.08
N ARG A 424 -22.89 -0.10 14.86
CA ARG A 424 -22.13 -0.24 13.60
C ARG A 424 -21.62 -1.67 13.44
N GLY A 425 -21.03 -1.97 12.27
CA GLY A 425 -20.48 -3.29 11.96
C GLY A 425 -19.18 -3.58 12.72
N PHE A 426 -18.11 -2.92 12.31
CA PHE A 426 -16.81 -2.92 12.98
C PHE A 426 -16.55 -1.54 13.62
N ASN A 427 -15.48 -1.42 14.42
CA ASN A 427 -15.22 -0.21 15.20
C ASN A 427 -14.99 1.04 14.34
N ASP A 428 -14.44 0.87 13.15
CA ASP A 428 -14.13 1.85 12.10
C ASP A 428 -15.30 2.11 11.12
N SER A 429 -16.33 1.26 11.17
CA SER A 429 -17.41 1.29 10.19
C SER A 429 -18.33 2.52 10.36
N PRO A 430 -18.93 3.00 9.26
CA PRO A 430 -20.02 3.97 9.35
C PRO A 430 -21.21 3.42 10.16
N PRO A 431 -22.11 4.30 10.63
CA PRO A 431 -23.25 3.87 11.44
C PRO A 431 -24.18 2.92 10.66
N LYS A 432 -24.64 1.86 11.33
CA LYS A 432 -25.56 0.90 10.72
C LYS A 432 -26.93 1.55 10.52
N VAL A 433 -27.42 1.52 9.28
CA VAL A 433 -28.76 2.03 8.93
C VAL A 433 -29.76 0.87 8.91
N PHE A 434 -30.69 0.88 9.86
CA PHE A 434 -31.77 -0.09 9.97
C PHE A 434 -32.96 0.25 9.05
N PRO A 435 -33.84 -0.74 8.75
CA PRO A 435 -35.02 -0.52 7.91
C PRO A 435 -35.89 0.67 8.33
N GLY A 436 -36.31 1.45 7.34
CA GLY A 436 -36.99 2.73 7.55
C GLY A 436 -36.05 3.89 7.85
N GLY A 437 -34.74 3.73 7.58
CA GLY A 437 -33.76 4.81 7.76
C GLY A 437 -33.54 5.15 9.23
N LYS A 438 -33.33 4.14 10.08
CA LYS A 438 -33.14 4.33 11.52
C LYS A 438 -31.70 4.08 11.94
N LEU A 439 -31.26 4.81 12.96
CA LEU A 439 -29.97 4.71 13.61
C LEU A 439 -30.21 4.32 15.07
N LEU A 440 -29.32 3.50 15.63
CA LEU A 440 -29.39 3.06 17.02
C LEU A 440 -28.16 3.56 17.78
N ALA A 441 -28.39 4.18 18.93
CA ALA A 441 -27.37 4.71 19.81
C ALA A 441 -27.62 4.23 21.24
N TYR A 442 -26.56 4.13 22.04
CA TYR A 442 -26.63 3.68 23.43
C TYR A 442 -26.07 4.75 24.35
N SER A 443 -26.85 5.13 25.37
CA SER A 443 -26.39 6.08 26.38
C SER A 443 -25.17 5.54 27.14
N PRO A 444 -24.48 6.38 27.95
CA PRO A 444 -23.42 5.91 28.84
C PRO A 444 -23.86 4.78 29.77
N GLU A 445 -25.13 4.81 30.16
CA GLU A 445 -25.80 3.79 30.97
C GLU A 445 -26.30 2.61 30.09
N GLY A 446 -26.12 2.63 28.78
CA GLY A 446 -26.57 1.53 27.91
C GLY A 446 -28.07 1.56 27.59
N GLN A 447 -28.73 2.71 27.73
CA GLN A 447 -30.11 2.86 27.29
C GLN A 447 -30.18 3.08 25.77
N PRO A 448 -30.98 2.30 25.01
CA PRO A 448 -31.05 2.45 23.57
C PRO A 448 -31.87 3.68 23.17
N HIS A 449 -31.43 4.38 22.14
CA HIS A 449 -32.08 5.52 21.52
C HIS A 449 -32.12 5.31 20.01
N VAL A 450 -33.30 5.46 19.41
CA VAL A 450 -33.53 5.27 17.98
C VAL A 450 -33.76 6.63 17.32
N PHE A 451 -32.90 6.97 16.36
CA PHE A 451 -33.00 8.18 15.55
C PHE A 451 -33.37 7.84 14.12
N SER A 452 -33.91 8.79 13.37
CA SER A 452 -33.92 8.71 11.90
C SER A 452 -32.55 9.13 11.34
N THR A 453 -32.24 8.73 10.11
CA THR A 453 -31.03 9.20 9.38
C THR A 453 -31.02 10.72 9.17
N LYS A 454 -32.18 11.39 9.33
CA LYS A 454 -32.29 12.86 9.31
C LYS A 454 -32.03 13.51 10.67
N GLY A 455 -31.85 12.71 11.72
CA GLY A 455 -31.52 13.16 13.08
C GLY A 455 -32.71 13.38 14.00
N GLN A 456 -33.90 12.95 13.60
CA GLN A 456 -35.08 13.03 14.48
C GLN A 456 -35.05 11.88 15.48
N LEU A 457 -35.14 12.16 16.78
CA LEU A 457 -35.35 11.13 17.79
C LEU A 457 -36.74 10.49 17.58
N LEU A 458 -36.77 9.18 17.35
CA LEU A 458 -37.99 8.40 17.11
C LEU A 458 -38.44 7.64 18.36
N SER A 459 -37.49 7.12 19.15
CA SER A 459 -37.78 6.38 20.37
C SER A 459 -36.59 6.42 21.34
N ALA A 460 -36.88 6.47 22.64
CA ALA A 460 -35.90 6.39 23.73
C ALA A 460 -36.53 5.57 24.87
N PRO A 461 -36.70 4.24 24.68
CA PRO A 461 -37.40 3.42 25.65
C PRO A 461 -36.59 3.30 26.95
N ALA A 462 -37.29 3.17 28.08
CA ALA A 462 -36.69 2.92 29.39
C ALA A 462 -36.25 1.44 29.50
N LEU A 463 -35.34 1.04 28.63
CA LEU A 463 -34.78 -0.31 28.52
C LEU A 463 -33.27 -0.24 28.74
N TRP A 464 -32.67 -1.38 29.05
CA TRP A 464 -31.25 -1.50 29.34
C TRP A 464 -30.58 -2.53 28.46
N CYS A 465 -29.45 -2.15 27.85
CA CYS A 465 -28.61 -2.99 27.01
C CYS A 465 -27.14 -2.77 27.37
N PRO A 466 -26.55 -3.62 28.24
CA PRO A 466 -25.17 -3.42 28.65
C PRO A 466 -24.21 -3.74 27.50
N PRO A 467 -23.01 -3.13 27.47
CA PRO A 467 -22.11 -3.17 26.32
C PRO A 467 -21.80 -4.57 25.77
N LEU A 468 -21.58 -5.55 26.64
CA LEU A 468 -21.18 -6.92 26.29
C LEU A 468 -22.34 -7.81 25.79
N ALA A 469 -23.58 -7.29 25.77
CA ALA A 469 -24.77 -8.07 25.40
C ALA A 469 -25.71 -7.28 24.46
N ARG A 470 -25.15 -6.34 23.69
CA ARG A 470 -25.86 -5.61 22.63
C ARG A 470 -26.10 -6.52 21.43
N ILE A 471 -27.16 -7.32 21.51
CA ILE A 471 -27.52 -8.27 20.45
C ILE A 471 -28.68 -7.70 19.63
N VAL A 472 -28.43 -7.44 18.34
CA VAL A 472 -29.48 -7.07 17.39
C VAL A 472 -29.69 -8.20 16.39
N GLN A 473 -30.85 -8.84 16.45
CA GLN A 473 -31.24 -9.92 15.54
C GLN A 473 -32.52 -9.56 14.78
N LYS A 474 -32.49 -9.70 13.46
CA LYS A 474 -33.67 -9.45 12.58
C LYS A 474 -34.38 -8.12 12.85
N ASN A 475 -33.60 -7.06 13.17
CA ASN A 475 -34.10 -5.72 13.54
C ASN A 475 -34.85 -5.64 14.87
N ALA A 476 -34.59 -6.58 15.78
CA ALA A 476 -34.98 -6.49 17.18
C ALA A 476 -33.72 -6.48 18.06
N LEU A 477 -33.72 -5.60 19.05
CA LEU A 477 -32.67 -5.45 20.04
C LEU A 477 -33.04 -6.25 21.29
N LEU A 478 -32.12 -7.07 21.79
CA LEU A 478 -32.28 -7.73 23.08
C LEU A 478 -32.05 -6.70 24.21
N ALA A 479 -33.01 -6.57 25.12
CA ALA A 479 -32.96 -5.58 26.19
C ALA A 479 -33.68 -6.05 27.45
N GLY A 480 -33.27 -5.53 28.61
CA GLY A 480 -33.93 -5.73 29.89
C GLY A 480 -34.83 -4.55 30.27
N MET A 481 -35.94 -4.81 30.96
CA MET A 481 -36.77 -3.79 31.61
C MET A 481 -36.16 -3.32 32.94
N GLY A 482 -34.93 -2.82 32.87
CA GLY A 482 -34.12 -2.41 34.02
C GLY A 482 -32.70 -2.96 33.95
N SER A 483 -31.82 -2.48 34.82
CA SER A 483 -30.39 -2.81 34.82
C SER A 483 -29.98 -3.91 35.81
N GLY A 484 -30.92 -4.40 36.64
CA GLY A 484 -30.66 -5.40 37.68
C GLY A 484 -30.77 -6.84 37.17
N PRO A 485 -30.23 -7.83 37.91
CA PRO A 485 -30.29 -9.24 37.52
C PRO A 485 -31.73 -9.78 37.39
N GLU A 486 -32.67 -9.23 38.17
CA GLU A 486 -34.11 -9.59 38.13
C GLU A 486 -34.87 -8.92 36.97
N ALA A 487 -34.21 -8.11 36.14
CA ALA A 487 -34.89 -7.40 35.07
C ALA A 487 -35.37 -8.39 34.00
N GLU A 488 -36.67 -8.33 33.68
CA GLU A 488 -37.28 -9.15 32.64
C GLU A 488 -36.70 -8.78 31.27
N MET A 489 -36.24 -9.80 30.56
CA MET A 489 -35.65 -9.71 29.23
C MET A 489 -36.71 -9.73 28.14
N GLY A 490 -36.41 -9.09 27.02
CA GLY A 490 -37.27 -9.09 25.85
C GLY A 490 -36.62 -8.53 24.60
N TRP A 491 -37.28 -8.76 23.48
CA TRP A 491 -36.93 -8.24 22.18
C TRP A 491 -37.66 -6.93 21.93
N PHE A 492 -36.90 -5.84 21.85
CA PHE A 492 -37.37 -4.51 21.42
C PHE A 492 -37.32 -4.38 19.89
N SER A 493 -38.47 -4.26 19.26
CA SER A 493 -38.61 -4.15 17.80
C SER A 493 -38.20 -2.75 17.32
N LEU A 494 -37.20 -2.66 16.44
CA LEU A 494 -36.81 -1.41 15.78
C LEU A 494 -37.79 -0.98 14.67
N LYS A 495 -38.80 -1.81 14.37
CA LYS A 495 -39.81 -1.53 13.34
C LYS A 495 -40.94 -0.66 13.90
N ASP A 496 -41.51 -1.07 15.04
CA ASP A 496 -42.71 -0.49 15.65
C ASP A 496 -42.53 -0.11 17.13
N PHE A 497 -41.32 -0.28 17.68
CA PHE A 497 -40.96 0.07 19.05
C PHE A 497 -41.73 -0.70 20.13
N SER A 498 -42.26 -1.87 19.78
CA SER A 498 -42.85 -2.81 20.74
C SER A 498 -41.79 -3.64 21.48
N PHE A 499 -42.09 -4.08 22.69
CA PHE A 499 -41.24 -4.96 23.49
C PHE A 499 -41.93 -6.30 23.72
N THR A 500 -41.25 -7.40 23.39
CA THR A 500 -41.76 -8.77 23.56
C THR A 500 -40.91 -9.52 24.56
N PRO A 501 -41.42 -9.87 25.75
CA PRO A 501 -40.65 -10.59 26.76
C PRO A 501 -40.17 -11.96 26.28
N THR A 502 -38.97 -12.38 26.70
CA THR A 502 -38.44 -13.74 26.47
C THR A 502 -38.86 -14.73 27.56
N GLY A 503 -39.22 -14.22 28.75
CA GLY A 503 -39.50 -15.04 29.94
C GLY A 503 -38.27 -15.35 30.80
N GLU A 504 -37.10 -14.83 30.43
CA GLU A 504 -35.83 -14.96 31.17
C GLU A 504 -35.48 -13.62 31.85
N THR A 505 -34.55 -13.68 32.80
CA THR A 505 -34.03 -12.51 33.51
C THR A 505 -32.59 -12.18 33.08
N TRP A 506 -32.15 -10.96 33.34
CA TRP A 506 -30.78 -10.52 33.02
C TRP A 506 -29.69 -11.37 33.71
N GLY A 507 -29.97 -11.85 34.93
CA GLY A 507 -29.07 -12.70 35.72
C GLY A 507 -28.81 -14.05 35.05
N GLU A 508 -29.87 -14.72 34.57
CA GLU A 508 -29.78 -16.03 33.92
C GLU A 508 -28.92 -16.00 32.64
N VAL A 509 -29.04 -14.95 31.83
CA VAL A 509 -28.24 -14.78 30.61
C VAL A 509 -26.78 -14.43 30.94
N THR A 510 -26.55 -13.60 31.95
CA THR A 510 -25.18 -13.25 32.37
C THR A 510 -24.45 -14.48 32.92
N GLU A 511 -25.14 -15.35 33.66
CA GLU A 511 -24.58 -16.59 34.18
C GLU A 511 -24.26 -17.59 33.07
N ALA A 512 -25.14 -17.72 32.06
CA ALA A 512 -24.88 -18.53 30.87
C ALA A 512 -23.67 -18.03 30.05
N LEU A 513 -23.50 -16.70 29.92
CA LEU A 513 -22.32 -16.11 29.26
C LEU A 513 -21.05 -16.34 30.08
N ARG A 514 -21.10 -16.20 31.41
CA ARG A 514 -19.95 -16.48 32.29
C ARG A 514 -19.53 -17.95 32.24
N SER A 515 -20.48 -18.89 32.24
CA SER A 515 -20.15 -20.32 32.15
C SER A 515 -19.46 -20.70 30.84
N ASN A 516 -19.66 -19.93 29.77
CA ASN A 516 -18.97 -20.11 28.49
C ASN A 516 -17.56 -19.47 28.46
N LEU A 517 -17.28 -18.51 29.35
CA LEU A 517 -15.99 -17.79 29.41
C LEU A 517 -15.03 -18.35 30.47
N THR A 518 -15.51 -19.02 31.52
CA THR A 518 -14.70 -19.61 32.61
C THR A 518 -13.99 -20.92 32.23
N GLY A 519 -13.50 -20.99 31.00
CA GLY A 519 -12.73 -22.12 30.48
C GLY A 519 -11.23 -21.85 30.43
N THR A 520 -10.59 -21.33 31.49
CA THR A 520 -9.11 -21.29 31.62
C THR A 520 -8.69 -21.07 33.08
N SER A 521 -7.67 -21.80 33.52
CA SER A 521 -7.08 -21.77 34.86
C SER A 521 -6.33 -20.46 35.14
N GLU A 522 -6.39 -19.95 36.38
CA GLU A 522 -5.46 -18.93 36.88
C GLU A 522 -4.02 -19.45 36.72
N LEU A 523 -3.24 -18.83 35.83
CA LEU A 523 -1.82 -19.12 35.66
C LEU A 523 -1.03 -18.40 36.76
N GLU A 524 -0.09 -19.10 37.39
CA GLU A 524 0.81 -18.54 38.39
C GLU A 524 1.84 -17.63 37.68
N VAL A 525 2.06 -16.41 38.19
CA VAL A 525 3.00 -15.43 37.63
C VAL A 525 4.17 -15.24 38.60
N ARG A 526 5.40 -15.47 38.11
CA ARG A 526 6.64 -15.22 38.86
C ARG A 526 7.35 -13.99 38.27
N VAL A 527 7.59 -12.98 39.10
CA VAL A 527 8.28 -11.74 38.73
C VAL A 527 9.74 -11.79 39.16
N LEU A 528 10.65 -11.41 38.26
CA LEU A 528 12.11 -11.40 38.44
C LEU A 528 12.68 -10.03 38.07
N ARG A 529 13.83 -9.66 38.66
CA ARG A 529 14.60 -8.50 38.18
C ARG A 529 15.58 -8.93 37.11
N ARG A 530 15.79 -8.10 36.10
CA ARG A 530 16.71 -8.43 35.01
C ARG A 530 18.16 -8.60 35.46
N SER A 531 18.61 -7.84 36.46
CA SER A 531 19.94 -8.03 37.08
C SER A 531 20.13 -9.44 37.62
N ASP A 532 19.08 -10.03 38.18
CA ASP A 532 19.13 -11.37 38.77
C ASP A 532 19.23 -12.45 37.68
N LEU A 533 18.65 -12.18 36.50
CA LEU A 533 18.74 -13.05 35.31
C LEU A 533 20.16 -13.05 34.72
N VAL A 534 20.82 -11.89 34.68
CA VAL A 534 22.22 -11.75 34.22
C VAL A 534 23.19 -12.42 35.20
N ASP A 535 23.00 -12.21 36.50
CA ASP A 535 23.86 -12.81 37.53
C ASP A 535 23.72 -14.34 37.62
N ALA A 536 22.55 -14.86 37.22
CA ALA A 536 22.24 -16.29 37.20
C ALA A 536 22.46 -16.97 35.84
N GLU A 537 23.13 -16.30 34.88
CA GLU A 537 23.36 -16.83 33.53
C GLU A 537 23.93 -18.26 33.55
N ASP A 538 23.26 -19.17 32.83
CA ASP A 538 23.83 -20.47 32.50
C ASP A 538 24.70 -20.30 31.23
N THR A 539 25.96 -19.94 31.45
CA THR A 539 26.92 -19.63 30.38
C THR A 539 27.12 -20.81 29.42
N ASP A 540 27.13 -22.04 29.92
CA ASP A 540 27.32 -23.24 29.10
C ASP A 540 26.11 -23.45 28.19
N TRP A 541 24.89 -23.28 28.72
CA TRP A 541 23.66 -23.34 27.92
C TRP A 541 23.64 -22.28 26.82
N MET A 542 23.94 -21.02 27.17
CA MET A 542 23.94 -19.90 26.21
C MET A 542 24.98 -20.05 25.11
N GLN A 543 26.21 -20.45 25.46
CA GLN A 543 27.29 -20.66 24.49
C GLN A 543 26.98 -21.84 23.55
N ASP A 544 26.41 -22.93 24.07
CA ASP A 544 26.01 -24.07 23.25
C ASP A 544 24.91 -23.68 22.24
N VAL A 545 23.85 -23.00 22.70
CA VAL A 545 22.75 -22.58 21.82
C VAL A 545 23.23 -21.58 20.77
N ALA A 546 23.98 -20.55 21.18
CA ALA A 546 24.51 -19.54 20.25
C ALA A 546 25.44 -20.15 19.19
N ARG A 547 26.31 -21.08 19.60
CA ARG A 547 27.20 -21.82 18.68
C ARG A 547 26.41 -22.67 17.69
N ILE A 548 25.36 -23.37 18.14
CA ILE A 548 24.54 -24.20 17.26
C ILE A 548 23.79 -23.34 16.22
N LEU A 549 23.20 -22.22 16.65
CA LEU A 549 22.52 -21.28 15.74
C LEU A 549 23.49 -20.68 14.72
N CYS A 550 24.76 -20.49 15.10
CA CYS A 550 25.83 -20.06 14.20
C CYS A 550 26.50 -21.22 13.44
N LEU A 551 25.80 -22.33 13.22
CA LEU A 551 26.27 -23.50 12.45
C LEU A 551 27.61 -24.09 12.93
N GLY A 552 27.89 -23.97 14.23
CA GLY A 552 29.11 -24.45 14.86
C GLY A 552 30.30 -23.50 14.79
N ASP A 553 30.16 -22.31 14.21
CA ASP A 553 31.21 -21.29 14.26
C ASP A 553 31.34 -20.75 15.68
N THR A 554 32.50 -21.00 16.29
CA THR A 554 32.79 -20.60 17.66
C THR A 554 32.91 -19.09 17.80
N GLY A 555 33.51 -18.40 16.82
CA GLY A 555 33.68 -16.94 16.90
C GLY A 555 32.37 -16.20 16.72
N ALA A 556 31.52 -16.64 15.79
CA ALA A 556 30.19 -16.07 15.62
C ALA A 556 29.26 -16.41 16.81
N GLY A 557 29.35 -17.63 17.35
CA GLY A 557 28.62 -18.04 18.55
C GLY A 557 29.00 -17.22 19.79
N ASP A 558 30.29 -17.00 20.02
CA ASP A 558 30.78 -16.18 21.14
C ASP A 558 30.27 -14.73 21.01
N ALA A 559 30.32 -14.16 19.81
CA ALA A 559 29.81 -12.81 19.54
C ALA A 559 28.29 -12.71 19.74
N LEU A 560 27.52 -13.73 19.34
CA LEU A 560 26.07 -13.76 19.57
C LEU A 560 25.73 -13.86 21.06
N ALA A 561 26.46 -14.70 21.82
CA ALA A 561 26.28 -14.81 23.26
C ALA A 561 26.64 -13.50 23.98
N GLU A 562 27.68 -12.79 23.55
CA GLU A 562 28.03 -11.47 24.09
C GLU A 562 26.96 -10.43 23.77
N ARG A 563 26.46 -10.38 22.53
CA ARG A 563 25.33 -9.51 22.15
C ARG A 563 24.09 -9.78 22.99
N TRP A 564 23.80 -11.06 23.28
CA TRP A 564 22.69 -11.42 24.15
C TRP A 564 22.87 -10.86 25.56
N ARG A 565 24.07 -10.98 26.15
CA ARG A 565 24.34 -10.40 27.48
C ARG A 565 24.14 -8.89 27.49
N ASP A 566 24.60 -8.22 26.45
CA ASP A 566 24.42 -6.77 26.31
C ASP A 566 22.93 -6.39 26.17
N ALA A 567 22.17 -7.13 25.36
CA ALA A 567 20.73 -6.90 25.17
C ALA A 567 19.92 -7.18 26.43
N VAL A 568 20.29 -8.19 27.24
CA VAL A 568 19.66 -8.40 28.55
C VAL A 568 20.12 -7.31 29.53
N ALA A 569 21.38 -6.93 29.58
CA ALA A 569 21.82 -5.88 30.51
C ALA A 569 21.23 -4.49 30.16
N HIS A 570 21.03 -4.22 28.87
CA HIS A 570 20.60 -2.93 28.32
C HIS A 570 19.62 -3.15 27.16
N PRO A 571 18.36 -3.52 27.42
CA PRO A 571 17.40 -3.81 26.37
C PRO A 571 17.03 -2.54 25.61
N ASP A 572 16.94 -2.66 24.29
CA ASP A 572 16.37 -1.64 23.41
C ASP A 572 14.86 -1.88 23.27
N PRO A 573 13.98 -1.00 23.77
CA PRO A 573 12.53 -1.21 23.70
C PRO A 573 11.99 -1.53 22.29
N ASP A 574 12.66 -1.02 21.25
CA ASP A 574 12.27 -1.25 19.86
C ASP A 574 12.53 -2.70 19.43
N ASP A 575 13.67 -3.29 19.81
CA ASP A 575 14.03 -4.69 19.51
C ASP A 575 13.05 -5.69 20.15
N PHE A 576 12.44 -5.32 21.28
CA PHE A 576 11.52 -6.17 22.03
C PHE A 576 10.04 -5.84 21.79
N GLY A 577 9.74 -4.83 20.96
CA GLY A 577 8.37 -4.43 20.63
C GLY A 577 7.57 -3.96 21.85
N TRP A 578 8.23 -3.31 22.82
CA TRP A 578 7.59 -2.90 24.06
C TRP A 578 6.75 -1.64 23.88
N ASP A 579 5.50 -1.68 24.38
CA ASP A 579 4.67 -0.49 24.51
C ASP A 579 5.14 0.33 25.71
N THR A 580 6.11 1.20 25.47
CA THR A 580 6.65 2.11 26.51
C THR A 580 5.65 3.18 26.95
N GLU A 581 4.48 3.27 26.33
CA GLU A 581 3.39 4.16 26.75
C GLU A 581 2.45 3.52 27.79
N ASP A 582 2.59 2.22 28.07
CA ASP A 582 1.85 1.55 29.14
C ASP A 582 2.30 2.04 30.53
N PRO A 583 1.43 2.69 31.33
CA PRO A 583 1.79 3.21 32.65
C PRO A 583 2.20 2.15 33.67
N ASP A 584 1.89 0.87 33.43
CA ASP A 584 2.26 -0.25 34.30
C ASP A 584 3.53 -0.97 33.81
N PHE A 585 4.13 -0.56 32.69
CA PHE A 585 5.37 -1.12 32.16
C PHE A 585 6.60 -0.67 32.97
N ASP A 586 7.29 -1.63 33.61
CA ASP A 586 8.58 -1.42 34.25
C ASP A 586 9.66 -2.22 33.50
N PRO A 587 10.58 -1.53 32.78
CA PRO A 587 11.57 -2.18 31.99
C PRO A 587 12.50 -3.04 32.85
N ASP A 588 12.70 -2.83 34.16
CA ASP A 588 13.66 -3.62 34.94
C ASP A 588 13.10 -4.98 35.44
N THR A 589 11.83 -5.25 35.18
CA THR A 589 11.11 -6.45 35.61
C THR A 589 10.80 -7.41 34.46
N LEU A 590 10.89 -8.71 34.74
CA LEU A 590 10.55 -9.79 33.83
C LEU A 590 9.49 -10.68 34.47
N GLU A 591 8.49 -11.08 33.69
CA GLU A 591 7.40 -11.95 34.15
C GLU A 591 7.50 -13.33 33.48
N LEU A 592 7.36 -14.37 34.29
CA LEU A 592 7.26 -15.77 33.86
C LEU A 592 5.87 -16.29 34.16
N TYR A 593 5.27 -16.99 33.20
CA TYR A 593 3.91 -17.51 33.32
C TYR A 593 3.92 -19.04 33.36
N GLY A 594 3.18 -19.64 34.30
CA GLY A 594 2.95 -21.09 34.31
C GLY A 594 4.23 -21.92 34.43
N ASP A 595 4.53 -22.70 33.38
CA ASP A 595 5.67 -23.63 33.32
C ASP A 595 6.99 -22.98 32.84
N ASP A 596 6.99 -21.68 32.54
CA ASP A 596 8.20 -20.96 32.09
C ASP A 596 9.27 -20.89 33.18
N ASN A 597 10.54 -20.83 32.76
CA ASN A 597 11.69 -20.76 33.65
C ASN A 597 12.75 -19.76 33.16
N ASP A 598 13.83 -19.62 33.92
CA ASP A 598 14.86 -18.62 33.64
C ASP A 598 15.51 -18.81 32.25
N LEU A 599 15.62 -20.05 31.75
CA LEU A 599 16.11 -20.34 30.38
C LEU A 599 15.08 -19.94 29.30
N THR A 600 13.78 -19.92 29.63
CA THR A 600 12.74 -19.38 28.74
C THR A 600 12.98 -17.90 28.45
N LEU A 601 13.37 -17.13 29.46
CA LEU A 601 13.75 -15.72 29.29
C LEU A 601 15.02 -15.60 28.45
N TYR A 602 16.02 -16.47 28.64
CA TYR A 602 17.22 -16.45 27.81
C TYR A 602 16.88 -16.63 26.34
N TRP A 603 16.04 -17.61 26.04
CA TRP A 603 15.56 -17.87 24.70
C TRP A 603 14.76 -16.70 24.11
N GLN A 604 13.82 -16.12 24.86
CA GLN A 604 13.02 -14.99 24.38
C GLN A 604 13.89 -13.79 24.00
N HIS A 605 14.90 -13.46 24.81
CA HIS A 605 15.81 -12.36 24.49
C HIS A 605 16.74 -12.70 23.32
N LEU A 606 17.14 -13.97 23.20
CA LEU A 606 17.93 -14.41 22.05
C LEU A 606 17.13 -14.29 20.74
N LEU A 607 15.86 -14.69 20.74
CA LEU A 607 14.98 -14.56 19.57
C LEU A 607 14.84 -13.12 19.07
N ALA A 608 14.81 -12.14 19.97
CA ALA A 608 14.67 -10.72 19.62
C ALA A 608 15.89 -10.20 18.81
N ILE A 609 17.10 -10.70 19.11
CA ILE A 609 18.34 -10.14 18.56
C ILE A 609 19.06 -11.05 17.56
N ALA A 610 18.69 -12.33 17.48
CA ALA A 610 19.40 -13.34 16.70
C ALA A 610 18.96 -13.27 15.22
N PRO A 611 19.82 -12.81 14.30
CA PRO A 611 19.48 -12.71 12.88
C PRO A 611 19.32 -14.07 12.18
N GLN A 612 19.53 -15.17 12.89
CA GLN A 612 19.44 -16.54 12.34
C GLN A 612 18.00 -17.03 12.19
N PHE A 613 17.02 -16.34 12.81
CA PHE A 613 15.62 -16.71 12.73
C PHE A 613 14.92 -15.94 11.63
N ALA A 614 14.20 -16.66 10.78
CA ALA A 614 13.16 -16.07 9.95
C ALA A 614 11.85 -16.01 10.75
N GLN A 615 11.13 -14.90 10.63
CA GLN A 615 9.78 -14.71 11.17
C GLN A 615 8.85 -14.27 10.04
N LEU A 616 7.82 -15.06 9.77
CA LEU A 616 6.85 -14.83 8.70
C LEU A 616 5.43 -14.95 9.23
N ASP A 617 4.44 -14.30 8.61
CA ASP A 617 3.03 -14.64 8.87
C ASP A 617 2.75 -16.09 8.43
N TRP A 618 1.86 -16.80 9.12
CA TRP A 618 1.61 -18.21 8.80
C TRP A 618 1.02 -18.46 7.40
N LYS A 619 0.46 -17.42 6.77
CA LYS A 619 -0.03 -17.44 5.39
C LYS A 619 0.97 -16.90 4.38
N ASP A 620 2.10 -16.36 4.84
CA ASP A 620 3.08 -15.70 3.98
C ASP A 620 4.02 -16.72 3.31
N ALA A 621 3.43 -17.53 2.42
CA ALA A 621 4.15 -18.43 1.54
C ALA A 621 5.18 -17.69 0.66
N ASP A 622 4.92 -16.42 0.37
CA ASP A 622 5.76 -15.57 -0.47
C ASP A 622 7.04 -15.17 0.28
N GLY A 623 6.92 -14.78 1.55
CA GLY A 623 8.06 -14.58 2.44
C GLY A 623 8.92 -15.84 2.59
N LEU A 624 8.31 -17.03 2.60
CA LEU A 624 9.06 -18.29 2.64
C LEU A 624 9.88 -18.50 1.36
N ALA A 625 9.30 -18.25 0.19
CA ALA A 625 10.04 -18.33 -1.08
C ALA A 625 11.21 -17.32 -1.13
N GLY A 626 11.07 -16.17 -0.46
CA GLY A 626 12.10 -15.14 -0.33
C GLY A 626 13.24 -15.46 0.66
N SER A 627 13.20 -16.57 1.39
CA SER A 627 14.18 -16.88 2.45
C SER A 627 15.53 -17.43 1.93
N GLN A 628 15.95 -17.02 0.73
CA GLN A 628 17.21 -17.44 0.06
C GLN A 628 18.48 -16.90 0.76
N TRP A 629 18.31 -16.00 1.73
CA TRP A 629 19.37 -15.49 2.59
C TRP A 629 19.75 -16.46 3.71
N LEU A 630 18.88 -17.41 4.05
CA LEU A 630 19.17 -18.43 5.06
C LEU A 630 20.35 -19.33 4.62
N PRO A 631 21.11 -19.88 5.57
CA PRO A 631 22.20 -20.77 5.23
C PRO A 631 21.73 -21.98 4.41
N GLY A 632 22.38 -22.21 3.26
CA GLY A 632 22.08 -23.35 2.40
C GLY A 632 20.81 -23.21 1.54
N THR A 633 20.15 -22.05 1.51
CA THR A 633 18.91 -21.84 0.73
C THR A 633 19.10 -21.02 -0.55
N ARG A 634 20.32 -20.55 -0.82
CA ARG A 634 20.62 -19.68 -1.98
C ARG A 634 20.21 -20.26 -3.32
N ASP A 635 20.37 -21.57 -3.47
CA ASP A 635 20.11 -22.30 -4.72
C ASP A 635 18.75 -23.04 -4.65
N TRP A 636 17.98 -22.82 -3.59
CA TRP A 636 16.67 -23.39 -3.41
C TRP A 636 15.63 -22.60 -4.22
N GLN A 637 14.76 -23.35 -4.90
CA GLN A 637 13.62 -22.83 -5.64
C GLN A 637 12.40 -23.67 -5.27
N TRP A 638 11.31 -22.99 -4.92
CA TRP A 638 10.05 -23.64 -4.62
C TRP A 638 9.15 -23.65 -5.85
N ASP A 639 9.10 -24.80 -6.54
CA ASP A 639 8.20 -25.00 -7.67
C ASP A 639 6.79 -25.33 -7.18
N ARG A 640 5.99 -24.29 -6.96
CA ARG A 640 4.60 -24.44 -6.47
C ARG A 640 3.71 -25.25 -7.40
N ALA A 641 4.03 -25.35 -8.70
CA ALA A 641 3.22 -26.11 -9.65
C ALA A 641 3.37 -27.62 -9.46
N THR A 642 4.54 -28.09 -9.03
CA THR A 642 4.80 -29.52 -8.82
C THR A 642 4.84 -29.93 -7.35
N GLN A 643 5.15 -28.99 -6.46
CA GLN A 643 5.35 -29.25 -5.03
C GLN A 643 4.17 -28.84 -4.16
N GLY A 644 3.19 -28.07 -4.69
CA GLY A 644 2.08 -27.51 -3.92
C GLY A 644 2.32 -26.05 -3.54
N ASP A 645 1.24 -25.30 -3.31
CA ASP A 645 1.24 -23.86 -3.03
C ASP A 645 1.05 -23.52 -1.55
N GLY A 646 0.84 -24.52 -0.69
CA GLY A 646 0.65 -24.33 0.74
C GLY A 646 1.95 -24.03 1.48
N MET A 647 1.88 -23.27 2.58
CA MET A 647 3.04 -22.99 3.43
C MET A 647 3.76 -24.25 3.90
N GLN A 648 3.00 -25.31 4.20
CA GLN A 648 3.54 -26.62 4.58
C GLN A 648 4.33 -27.27 3.43
N ASP A 649 3.82 -27.19 2.19
CA ASP A 649 4.48 -27.73 1.01
C ASP A 649 5.81 -27.02 0.74
N GLY A 650 5.86 -25.71 0.97
CA GLY A 650 7.08 -24.91 0.90
C GLY A 650 8.11 -25.31 1.96
N LEU A 651 7.67 -25.51 3.21
CA LEU A 651 8.55 -25.96 4.29
C LEU A 651 9.09 -27.39 4.03
N ASP A 652 8.26 -28.28 3.49
CA ASP A 652 8.66 -29.63 3.09
C ASP A 652 9.74 -29.58 1.99
N SER A 653 9.53 -28.75 0.95
CA SER A 653 10.50 -28.52 -0.13
C SER A 653 11.82 -27.95 0.39
N LEU A 654 11.74 -26.95 1.27
CA LEU A 654 12.91 -26.32 1.90
C LEU A 654 13.70 -27.32 2.75
N ALA A 655 13.02 -28.08 3.61
CA ALA A 655 13.64 -29.10 4.44
C ALA A 655 14.32 -30.19 3.60
N GLN A 656 13.70 -30.61 2.50
CA GLN A 656 14.28 -31.59 1.58
C GLN A 656 15.57 -31.06 0.93
N HIS A 657 15.55 -29.79 0.49
CA HIS A 657 16.72 -29.13 -0.08
C HIS A 657 17.87 -29.04 0.93
N LEU A 658 17.60 -28.56 2.15
CA LEU A 658 18.57 -28.44 3.24
C LEU A 658 19.17 -29.79 3.64
N GLY A 659 18.36 -30.86 3.64
CA GLY A 659 18.81 -32.21 3.94
C GLY A 659 19.92 -32.71 3.01
N THR A 660 19.94 -32.28 1.74
CA THR A 660 21.03 -32.63 0.80
C THR A 660 22.38 -32.02 1.19
N GLN A 661 22.38 -31.02 2.07
CA GLN A 661 23.55 -30.26 2.52
C GLN A 661 23.93 -30.55 3.97
N GLN A 662 23.36 -31.59 4.60
CA GLN A 662 23.53 -31.90 6.03
C GLN A 662 23.05 -30.76 6.94
N LEU A 663 22.04 -30.02 6.49
CA LEU A 663 21.35 -28.99 7.25
C LEU A 663 19.93 -29.45 7.58
N ALA A 664 19.37 -28.90 8.65
CA ALA A 664 18.02 -29.19 9.12
C ALA A 664 17.24 -27.89 9.32
N LEU A 665 15.97 -27.91 8.93
CA LEU A 665 15.03 -26.84 9.19
C LEU A 665 14.41 -27.05 10.58
N LEU A 666 14.72 -26.13 11.50
CA LEU A 666 14.13 -26.11 12.84
C LEU A 666 12.94 -25.16 12.83
N GLN A 667 11.78 -25.64 13.26
CA GLN A 667 10.58 -24.83 13.43
C GLN A 667 10.23 -24.68 14.91
N LEU A 668 9.84 -23.48 15.29
CA LEU A 668 9.44 -23.15 16.65
C LEU A 668 7.93 -23.13 16.77
N ARG A 669 7.43 -23.61 17.91
CA ARG A 669 6.05 -23.41 18.30
C ARG A 669 5.85 -21.94 18.65
N THR A 670 4.87 -21.33 18.01
CA THR A 670 4.43 -19.96 18.25
C THR A 670 2.96 -20.01 18.69
N ASP A 671 2.60 -19.15 19.66
CA ASP A 671 1.20 -18.96 20.08
C ASP A 671 0.56 -17.75 19.36
N SER A 672 1.30 -17.12 18.46
CA SER A 672 0.92 -16.00 17.60
C SER A 672 0.64 -16.47 16.16
N ASP A 673 -0.01 -15.63 15.36
CA ASP A 673 -0.27 -15.84 13.92
C ASP A 673 1.01 -15.74 13.04
N CYS A 674 2.19 -16.15 13.56
CA CYS A 674 3.45 -16.14 12.80
C CYS A 674 4.17 -17.50 12.89
N LEU A 675 4.95 -17.82 11.87
CA LEU A 675 5.87 -18.94 11.84
C LEU A 675 7.28 -18.43 12.12
N ARG A 676 8.01 -19.16 12.95
CA ARG A 676 9.42 -18.90 13.22
C ARG A 676 10.26 -20.14 12.96
N PHE A 677 11.34 -19.98 12.22
CA PHE A 677 12.22 -21.08 11.85
C PHE A 677 13.67 -20.63 11.66
N ALA A 678 14.59 -21.57 11.77
CA ALA A 678 16.02 -21.36 11.55
C ALA A 678 16.64 -22.58 10.87
N VAL A 679 17.81 -22.38 10.27
CA VAL A 679 18.62 -23.47 9.70
C VAL A 679 19.75 -23.83 10.65
N VAL A 680 19.86 -25.11 10.98
CA VAL A 680 20.95 -25.65 11.82
C VAL A 680 21.65 -26.80 11.13
N ARG A 681 22.83 -27.20 11.63
CA ARG A 681 23.46 -28.45 11.17
C ARG A 681 22.62 -29.64 11.61
N GLN A 682 22.49 -30.64 10.74
CA GLN A 682 21.67 -31.82 11.02
C GLN A 682 22.11 -32.55 12.30
N ASP A 683 23.41 -32.63 12.57
CA ASP A 683 23.98 -33.25 13.78
C ASP A 683 23.69 -32.44 15.06
N ASP A 684 23.44 -31.13 14.96
CA ASP A 684 23.18 -30.26 16.10
C ASP A 684 21.68 -30.11 16.40
N ALA A 685 20.80 -30.61 15.52
CA ALA A 685 19.37 -30.40 15.64
C ALA A 685 18.78 -31.08 16.90
N ALA A 686 19.14 -32.34 17.17
CA ALA A 686 18.71 -33.04 18.38
C ALA A 686 19.26 -32.43 19.68
N PRO A 687 20.56 -32.10 19.77
CA PRO A 687 21.09 -31.30 20.90
C PRO A 687 20.34 -29.99 21.13
N LEU A 688 20.00 -29.25 20.07
CA LEU A 688 19.26 -27.99 20.21
C LEU A 688 17.83 -28.23 20.71
N LEU A 689 17.10 -29.22 20.18
CA LEU A 689 15.76 -29.57 20.67
C LEU A 689 15.77 -29.92 22.17
N GLU A 690 16.81 -30.62 22.64
CA GLU A 690 16.97 -30.90 24.07
C GLU A 690 17.15 -29.61 24.88
N ARG A 691 17.99 -28.67 24.42
CA ARG A 691 18.18 -27.36 25.06
C ARG A 691 16.91 -26.52 25.08
N LEU A 692 16.16 -26.49 23.98
CA LEU A 692 14.88 -25.77 23.87
C LEU A 692 13.83 -26.35 24.82
N SER A 693 13.80 -27.68 24.97
CA SER A 693 12.89 -28.33 25.93
C SER A 693 13.21 -27.95 27.38
N GLN A 694 14.48 -27.74 27.73
CA GLN A 694 14.90 -27.24 29.06
C GLN A 694 14.38 -25.83 29.31
N ALA A 695 14.24 -25.01 28.25
CA ALA A 695 13.67 -23.68 28.28
C ALA A 695 12.14 -23.64 28.11
N ALA A 696 11.45 -24.80 28.21
CA ALA A 696 10.01 -24.91 27.96
C ALA A 696 9.58 -24.47 26.55
N VAL A 697 10.50 -24.43 25.59
CA VAL A 697 10.22 -24.01 24.20
C VAL A 697 9.81 -25.24 23.39
N GLY A 698 8.61 -25.21 22.84
CA GLY A 698 8.20 -26.18 21.83
C GLY A 698 8.93 -25.93 20.51
N ALA A 699 9.64 -26.93 20.00
CA ALA A 699 10.27 -26.89 18.69
C ALA A 699 10.32 -28.29 18.10
N TRP A 700 10.41 -28.38 16.78
CA TRP A 700 10.63 -29.64 16.07
C TRP A 700 11.52 -29.41 14.86
N VAL A 701 12.20 -30.47 14.44
CA VAL A 701 12.83 -30.49 13.12
C VAL A 701 11.76 -30.86 12.11
N HIS A 702 11.71 -30.12 11.02
CA HIS A 702 10.80 -30.43 9.93
C HIS A 702 11.30 -31.71 9.22
N GLU A 703 10.59 -32.82 9.44
CA GLU A 703 10.94 -34.13 8.85
C GLU A 703 10.25 -34.28 7.48
N VAL A 704 11.01 -34.79 6.49
CA VAL A 704 10.52 -35.11 5.14
C VAL A 704 10.27 -36.59 4.98
#